data_AF-A0A8D0LLY9-F1
#
_entry.id   AF-A0A8D0LLY9-F1
#
_cell.length_a   1.000
_cell.length_b   1.000
_cell.length_c   1.000
_cell.angle_alpha   90.00
_cell.angle_beta   90.00
_cell.angle_gamma   90.00
#
_symmetry.space_group_name_H-M   'P 1'
#
loop_
_entity.id
_entity.type
_entity.pdbx_description
1 polymer ?
#
loop_
_entity_poly.entity_id
_entity_poly.type
_entity_poly.pdbx_seq_one_letter_code
_entity_poly.pdbx_strand_id
1 'polypeptide(L)'
;MFAKLKKKIAEETAVAQRPGGAARIPRSVSKESVASMGADSGDDFASDGSSSREDLSSQLLRRNEQIRKLEARLSDYAEQVRNLQKIKEKLEIALEKHQDSSMRKFQEQNETFQANRAKMAEGLALALARKDQEWSEKVDQLEKDKRFLTAQLQEIKNQSLNLFQRRDEMDELEGFQQQELSKVKHMLLKKEESLGKMEQELEAQVRELSRTQEELMTSNQLSSDLSQKLEELQRHYSTLEEQRDHMTASKTGAENKITALEQKEQELQAFIQQLSLDLQKVTAETQEKEQLITHLQEKVASLEKKLEQNLSGEEHVQELLKEKTLAEQNLEDTRQQLLAARSSQAKAIANLETQAATNKESSRAQQQALALEQQRTERILALEAQLAALERARAADQTASEQEVRQLEQENAALQESKHEFECSLQHHQLELKKLKEEWSQREIVSVAMAQALEEVRKQREEFQQQAADLTAIIGEKEQSLQEKTEVILQKEQEILQLKKGHDAALLQTHQLQSELEALRGLRAAEPEAAAEREDLLRLPGQEPGQVTLRAGQDSEYQLPAAEGIPNGEMGAMDLGQLQKEKQDLEQQLLEKNKTIKQMQQRMLELKKTLQKELKIRPDNELFDVREKPGPEMPNMAPCVTNNADLTDAREINFEYLKHVVLKFMSCRESEAFHLIKAVSVLLNFSQEEENMLKETLEYKMSWFGSKPAPKGSIRPSISSPRIPWS
;
A
#
# COMPACT_ATOMS: atom_id res chain seq x y z
N MET A 1 -14.03 57.17 12.79
CA MET A 1 -15.47 57.54 12.91
C MET A 1 -16.14 57.20 14.25
N PHE A 2 -15.61 56.31 15.09
CA PHE A 2 -16.25 55.87 16.35
C PHE A 2 -16.67 56.96 17.38
N ALA A 3 -16.02 58.14 17.39
CA ALA A 3 -16.35 59.20 18.34
C ALA A 3 -17.79 59.77 18.19
N LYS A 4 -18.35 59.79 16.97
CA LYS A 4 -19.71 60.32 16.74
C LYS A 4 -20.83 59.37 17.20
N LEU A 5 -20.54 58.06 17.36
CA LEU A 5 -21.52 57.09 17.86
C LEU A 5 -21.74 57.23 19.37
N LYS A 6 -20.66 57.40 20.15
CA LYS A 6 -20.73 57.49 21.62
C LYS A 6 -21.55 58.68 22.14
N LYS A 7 -21.65 59.79 21.39
CA LYS A 7 -22.48 60.92 21.82
C LYS A 7 -23.98 60.60 21.72
N LYS A 8 -24.43 59.98 20.62
CA LYS A 8 -25.87 59.77 20.37
C LYS A 8 -26.51 58.76 21.33
N ILE A 9 -25.76 57.75 21.76
CA ILE A 9 -26.23 56.73 22.73
C ILE A 9 -26.48 57.36 24.12
N ALA A 10 -25.76 58.42 24.49
CA ALA A 10 -25.92 59.08 25.79
C ALA A 10 -27.15 60.00 25.90
N GLU A 11 -27.70 60.45 24.76
CA GLU A 11 -28.85 61.37 24.73
C GLU A 11 -30.21 60.63 24.75
N GLU A 12 -30.26 59.36 24.30
CA GLU A 12 -31.51 58.56 24.29
C GLU A 12 -31.76 57.76 25.58
N THR A 13 -30.75 57.53 26.43
CA THR A 13 -30.88 56.76 27.69
C THR A 13 -31.57 57.51 28.86
N ALA A 14 -32.10 58.72 28.62
CA ALA A 14 -32.48 59.65 29.69
C ALA A 14 -33.98 59.77 30.02
N VAL A 15 -34.90 59.13 29.28
CA VAL A 15 -36.36 59.23 29.54
C VAL A 15 -37.11 57.91 29.38
N ALA A 16 -37.03 57.01 30.38
CA ALA A 16 -38.12 56.09 30.76
C ALA A 16 -37.76 55.18 31.97
N GLN A 17 -38.21 55.53 33.19
CA GLN A 17 -38.65 54.54 34.20
C GLN A 17 -39.28 55.18 35.45
N ARG A 18 -40.60 55.03 35.62
CA ARG A 18 -41.18 54.12 36.63
C ARG A 18 -42.71 54.03 36.51
N PRO A 19 -43.33 52.88 36.82
CA PRO A 19 -44.78 52.69 36.84
C PRO A 19 -45.39 52.77 38.25
N GLY A 20 -46.72 52.93 38.31
CA GLY A 20 -47.57 52.55 39.46
C GLY A 20 -48.16 53.72 40.27
N GLY A 21 -49.47 53.67 40.56
CA GLY A 21 -50.10 54.58 41.51
C GLY A 21 -51.59 54.89 41.30
N ALA A 22 -52.46 54.02 41.81
CA ALA A 22 -53.82 54.27 42.30
C ALA A 22 -54.76 55.31 41.63
N ALA A 23 -55.89 54.78 41.13
CA ALA A 23 -57.16 55.40 40.83
C ALA A 23 -57.61 56.64 41.65
N ARG A 24 -58.32 57.57 40.96
CA ARG A 24 -59.47 58.31 41.52
C ARG A 24 -60.44 58.77 40.43
N ILE A 25 -61.73 58.55 40.66
CA ILE A 25 -62.86 59.22 39.97
C ILE A 25 -63.15 60.50 40.77
N PRO A 26 -63.67 61.58 40.15
CA PRO A 26 -65.08 61.89 40.43
C PRO A 26 -65.89 62.36 39.21
N ARG A 27 -67.21 62.21 39.31
CA ARG A 27 -68.19 62.92 38.48
C ARG A 27 -68.47 64.30 39.09
N SER A 28 -68.75 65.30 38.28
CA SER A 28 -69.74 66.34 38.61
C SER A 28 -70.25 67.05 37.37
N VAL A 29 -71.57 67.15 37.24
CA VAL A 29 -72.24 68.13 36.38
C VAL A 29 -72.61 69.34 37.22
N SER A 30 -72.47 70.54 36.68
CA SER A 30 -72.93 71.78 37.31
C SER A 30 -73.72 72.62 36.31
N LYS A 31 -75.03 72.65 36.48
CA LYS A 31 -75.96 73.65 35.93
C LYS A 31 -76.90 74.04 37.06
N GLU A 32 -76.92 75.31 37.43
CA GLU A 32 -77.75 75.79 38.53
C GLU A 32 -78.12 77.26 38.34
N SER A 33 -79.13 77.71 39.10
CA SER A 33 -79.52 79.09 39.35
C SER A 33 -80.10 79.90 38.18
N VAL A 34 -81.43 79.99 38.20
CA VAL A 34 -82.23 80.99 37.47
C VAL A 34 -82.42 82.21 38.37
N ALA A 35 -82.33 83.43 37.82
CA ALA A 35 -82.85 84.65 38.45
C ALA A 35 -84.04 85.15 37.60
N SER A 36 -85.24 85.44 38.14
CA SER A 36 -85.62 86.26 39.31
C SER A 36 -85.67 87.76 39.00
N MET A 37 -86.77 88.18 38.36
CA MET A 37 -87.27 89.56 38.41
C MET A 37 -88.80 89.55 38.60
N GLY A 38 -89.31 90.40 39.49
CA GLY A 38 -90.73 90.81 39.51
C GLY A 38 -91.02 91.79 38.36
N ALA A 39 -92.23 91.90 37.80
CA ALA A 39 -93.55 92.06 38.41
C ALA A 39 -93.85 93.51 38.84
N ASP A 40 -94.82 94.14 38.17
CA ASP A 40 -95.56 95.32 38.63
C ASP A 40 -96.94 95.40 37.94
N SER A 41 -97.84 96.18 38.57
CA SER A 41 -99.14 96.78 38.19
C SER A 41 -99.83 96.44 36.85
N GLY A 42 -101.16 96.34 36.78
CA GLY A 42 -102.16 96.64 37.81
C GLY A 42 -103.60 96.27 37.39
N ASP A 43 -104.51 96.29 38.36
CA ASP A 43 -105.93 95.94 38.19
C ASP A 43 -106.79 97.21 38.31
N ASP A 44 -107.78 97.37 37.43
CA ASP A 44 -108.71 98.51 37.45
C ASP A 44 -110.01 98.18 36.68
N PHE A 45 -111.05 97.79 37.40
CA PHE A 45 -112.42 97.77 36.88
C PHE A 45 -113.43 98.12 37.99
N ALA A 46 -114.14 99.24 37.80
CA ALA A 46 -115.01 99.81 38.80
C ALA A 46 -116.24 98.93 39.12
N SER A 47 -116.68 98.98 40.38
CA SER A 47 -117.88 98.28 40.85
C SER A 47 -119.11 99.18 40.78
N ASP A 48 -120.00 98.86 39.86
CA ASP A 48 -121.44 99.15 39.91
C ASP A 48 -122.15 97.86 39.45
N GLY A 49 -123.39 97.57 39.82
CA GLY A 49 -124.32 98.39 40.61
C GLY A 49 -125.73 97.84 40.40
N SER A 50 -126.09 96.80 41.17
CA SER A 50 -127.32 96.01 41.05
C SER A 50 -127.59 95.31 39.70
N SER A 51 -127.56 93.97 39.69
CA SER A 51 -128.48 93.19 38.84
C SER A 51 -128.97 91.94 39.60
N SER A 52 -130.06 91.37 39.09
CA SER A 52 -130.80 90.26 39.70
C SER A 52 -130.15 88.90 39.47
N ARG A 53 -130.71 87.87 40.12
CA ARG A 53 -130.13 86.53 40.28
C ARG A 53 -129.86 85.81 38.95
N GLU A 54 -130.69 86.04 37.93
CA GLU A 54 -130.57 85.43 36.61
C GLU A 54 -129.34 85.90 35.80
N ASP A 55 -128.93 87.18 35.91
CA ASP A 55 -127.87 87.76 35.07
C ASP A 55 -126.47 87.20 35.41
N LEU A 56 -126.20 87.04 36.70
CA LEU A 56 -124.96 86.41 37.20
C LEU A 56 -124.79 85.00 36.63
N SER A 57 -125.88 84.24 36.51
CA SER A 57 -125.85 82.90 35.92
C SER A 57 -125.49 82.92 34.44
N SER A 58 -125.93 83.95 33.70
CA SER A 58 -125.61 84.11 32.27
C SER A 58 -124.16 84.55 32.04
N GLN A 59 -123.62 85.43 32.89
CA GLN A 59 -122.20 85.78 32.85
C GLN A 59 -121.31 84.59 33.26
N LEU A 60 -121.69 83.83 34.29
CA LEU A 60 -121.01 82.59 34.68
C LEU A 60 -121.02 81.57 33.53
N LEU A 61 -122.13 81.39 32.81
CA LEU A 61 -122.17 80.47 31.67
C LEU A 61 -121.20 80.89 30.55
N ARG A 62 -121.13 82.18 30.23
CA ARG A 62 -120.19 82.72 29.23
C ARG A 62 -118.73 82.62 29.67
N ARG A 63 -118.42 82.90 30.95
CA ARG A 63 -117.06 82.73 31.49
C ARG A 63 -116.66 81.25 31.55
N ASN A 64 -117.54 80.34 31.95
CA ASN A 64 -117.29 78.90 31.90
C ASN A 64 -117.03 78.42 30.45
N GLU A 65 -117.74 78.96 29.47
CA GLU A 65 -117.51 78.64 28.05
C GLU A 65 -116.20 79.24 27.49
N GLN A 66 -115.77 80.41 27.98
CA GLN A 66 -114.44 80.95 27.70
C GLN A 66 -113.33 80.13 28.39
N ILE A 67 -113.55 79.70 29.62
CA ILE A 67 -112.66 78.82 30.38
C ILE A 67 -112.46 77.51 29.63
N ARG A 68 -113.52 76.81 29.20
CA ARG A 68 -113.41 75.60 28.35
C ARG A 68 -112.57 75.82 27.08
N LYS A 69 -112.69 76.98 26.44
CA LYS A 69 -111.92 77.32 25.23
C LYS A 69 -110.46 77.63 25.53
N LEU A 70 -110.15 78.14 26.72
CA LEU A 70 -108.77 78.30 27.19
C LEU A 70 -108.17 76.97 27.68
N GLU A 71 -108.96 76.12 28.34
CA GLU A 71 -108.60 74.76 28.75
C GLU A 71 -108.31 73.86 27.53
N ALA A 72 -109.16 73.93 26.49
CA ALA A 72 -108.92 73.23 25.22
C ALA A 72 -107.60 73.70 24.58
N ARG A 73 -107.39 75.02 24.45
CA ARG A 73 -106.12 75.58 23.93
C ARG A 73 -104.91 75.21 24.80
N LEU A 74 -105.05 75.18 26.12
CA LEU A 74 -104.01 74.70 27.04
C LEU A 74 -103.72 73.21 26.83
N SER A 75 -104.74 72.39 26.57
CA SER A 75 -104.58 70.98 26.20
C SER A 75 -103.86 70.83 24.85
N ASP A 76 -104.23 71.61 23.84
CA ASP A 76 -103.59 71.65 22.52
C ASP A 76 -102.12 72.08 22.62
N TYR A 77 -101.81 73.12 23.40
CA TYR A 77 -100.43 73.53 23.65
C TYR A 77 -99.66 72.49 24.47
N ALA A 78 -100.28 71.83 25.45
CA ALA A 78 -99.65 70.73 26.19
C ALA A 78 -99.44 69.48 25.30
N GLU A 79 -100.29 69.24 24.31
CA GLU A 79 -100.14 68.22 23.26
C GLU A 79 -98.98 68.59 22.33
N GLN A 80 -98.91 69.84 21.89
CA GLN A 80 -97.83 70.37 21.06
C GLN A 80 -96.47 70.27 21.78
N VAL A 81 -96.39 70.66 23.05
CA VAL A 81 -95.19 70.53 23.88
C VAL A 81 -94.80 69.05 24.08
N ARG A 82 -95.76 68.17 24.40
CA ARG A 82 -95.51 66.71 24.47
C ARG A 82 -94.99 66.14 23.15
N ASN A 83 -95.47 66.62 22.01
CA ASN A 83 -95.05 66.14 20.69
C ASN A 83 -93.69 66.75 20.26
N LEU A 84 -93.42 68.02 20.56
CA LEU A 84 -92.10 68.63 20.39
C LEU A 84 -91.04 67.94 21.28
N GLN A 85 -91.38 67.58 22.51
CA GLN A 85 -90.49 66.83 23.41
C GLN A 85 -90.19 65.43 22.85
N LYS A 86 -91.19 64.68 22.37
CA LYS A 86 -90.96 63.39 21.68
C LYS A 86 -90.12 63.53 20.40
N ILE A 87 -90.25 64.63 19.67
CA ILE A 87 -89.44 64.91 18.47
C ILE A 87 -87.98 65.19 18.88
N LYS A 88 -87.79 66.03 19.91
CA LYS A 88 -86.48 66.32 20.50
C LYS A 88 -85.80 65.03 20.99
N GLU A 89 -86.47 64.20 21.77
CA GLU A 89 -85.94 62.92 22.26
C GLU A 89 -85.51 61.99 21.10
N LYS A 90 -86.31 61.91 20.03
CA LYS A 90 -85.94 61.15 18.82
C LYS A 90 -84.71 61.73 18.11
N LEU A 91 -84.58 63.06 18.06
CA LEU A 91 -83.41 63.73 17.47
C LEU A 91 -82.16 63.58 18.34
N GLU A 92 -82.30 63.62 19.66
CA GLU A 92 -81.22 63.36 20.61
C GLU A 92 -80.72 61.91 20.50
N ILE A 93 -81.64 60.91 20.47
CA ILE A 93 -81.30 59.50 20.23
C ILE A 93 -80.69 59.27 18.84
N ALA A 94 -81.13 59.99 17.80
CA ALA A 94 -80.56 59.89 16.46
C ALA A 94 -79.16 60.51 16.39
N LEU A 95 -78.94 61.65 17.05
CA LEU A 95 -77.64 62.31 17.15
C LEU A 95 -76.65 61.46 17.96
N GLU A 96 -77.07 60.92 19.10
CA GLU A 96 -76.29 60.00 19.93
C GLU A 96 -75.87 58.78 19.10
N LYS A 97 -76.81 58.08 18.45
CA LYS A 97 -76.50 56.93 17.55
C LYS A 97 -75.57 57.29 16.40
N HIS A 98 -75.67 58.51 15.84
CA HIS A 98 -74.77 58.98 14.80
C HIS A 98 -73.35 59.24 15.34
N GLN A 99 -73.23 59.89 16.51
CA GLN A 99 -71.96 60.09 17.21
C GLN A 99 -71.32 58.75 17.58
N ASP A 100 -72.09 57.82 18.13
CA ASP A 100 -71.69 56.45 18.45
C ASP A 100 -71.18 55.68 17.22
N SER A 101 -71.91 55.75 16.10
CA SER A 101 -71.50 55.11 14.85
C SER A 101 -70.27 55.77 14.24
N SER A 102 -70.10 57.08 14.40
CA SER A 102 -68.90 57.79 13.94
C SER A 102 -67.69 57.44 14.81
N MET A 103 -67.85 57.37 16.14
CA MET A 103 -66.82 56.97 17.08
C MET A 103 -66.38 55.53 16.84
N ARG A 104 -67.32 54.59 16.65
CA ARG A 104 -67.00 53.19 16.32
C ARG A 104 -66.27 53.06 14.99
N LYS A 105 -66.71 53.74 13.92
CA LYS A 105 -65.97 53.75 12.64
C LYS A 105 -64.54 54.30 12.77
N PHE A 106 -64.34 55.32 13.60
CA PHE A 106 -63.00 55.85 13.88
C PHE A 106 -62.15 54.88 14.71
N GLN A 107 -62.75 54.18 15.68
CA GLN A 107 -62.09 53.11 16.45
C GLN A 107 -61.71 51.93 15.55
N GLU A 108 -62.63 51.41 14.74
CA GLU A 108 -62.41 50.35 13.74
C GLU A 108 -61.29 50.73 12.75
N GLN A 109 -61.26 51.98 12.26
CA GLN A 109 -60.16 52.48 11.42
C GLN A 109 -58.82 52.52 12.17
N ASN A 110 -58.80 53.06 13.40
CA ASN A 110 -57.59 53.11 14.22
C ASN A 110 -57.06 51.70 14.56
N GLU A 111 -57.94 50.77 14.92
CA GLU A 111 -57.60 49.37 15.18
C GLU A 111 -57.06 48.66 13.94
N THR A 112 -57.68 48.85 12.77
CA THR A 112 -57.18 48.27 11.51
C THR A 112 -55.85 48.90 11.07
N PHE A 113 -55.64 50.21 11.25
CA PHE A 113 -54.32 50.83 11.05
C PHE A 113 -53.25 50.28 12.01
N GLN A 114 -53.58 50.12 13.30
CA GLN A 114 -52.66 49.55 14.28
C GLN A 114 -52.34 48.08 14.00
N ALA A 115 -53.33 47.27 13.65
CA ALA A 115 -53.15 45.87 13.27
C ALA A 115 -52.32 45.72 11.98
N ASN A 116 -52.52 46.58 10.98
CA ASN A 116 -51.70 46.60 9.77
C ASN A 116 -50.25 47.03 10.05
N ARG A 117 -50.05 48.01 10.95
CA ARG A 117 -48.70 48.41 11.41
C ARG A 117 -48.01 47.30 12.21
N ALA A 118 -48.75 46.56 13.05
CA ALA A 118 -48.24 45.41 13.79
C ALA A 118 -47.80 44.29 12.82
N LYS A 119 -48.67 43.88 11.88
CA LYS A 119 -48.35 42.89 10.85
C LYS A 119 -47.12 43.27 10.00
N MET A 120 -46.96 44.56 9.69
CA MET A 120 -45.76 45.03 8.98
C MET A 120 -44.49 44.90 9.85
N ALA A 121 -44.56 45.26 11.14
CA ALA A 121 -43.45 45.10 12.06
C ALA A 121 -43.08 43.62 12.30
N GLU A 122 -44.08 42.75 12.46
CA GLU A 122 -43.91 41.29 12.56
C GLU A 122 -43.29 40.71 11.28
N GLY A 123 -43.76 41.13 10.10
CA GLY A 123 -43.19 40.72 8.81
C GLY A 123 -41.72 41.12 8.65
N LEU A 124 -41.35 42.33 9.08
CA LEU A 124 -39.95 42.79 9.10
C LEU A 124 -39.11 42.01 10.12
N ALA A 125 -39.64 41.76 11.32
CA ALA A 125 -38.95 40.96 12.35
C ALA A 125 -38.71 39.51 11.89
N LEU A 126 -39.69 38.88 11.22
CA LEU A 126 -39.55 37.55 10.63
C LEU A 126 -38.55 37.54 9.45
N ALA A 127 -38.50 38.61 8.65
CA ALA A 127 -37.51 38.74 7.57
C ALA A 127 -36.08 38.89 8.11
N LEU A 128 -35.89 39.65 9.19
CA LEU A 128 -34.61 39.76 9.89
C LEU A 128 -34.20 38.43 10.53
N ALA A 129 -35.08 37.78 11.30
CA ALA A 129 -34.78 36.50 11.94
C ALA A 129 -34.41 35.40 10.93
N ARG A 130 -35.06 35.36 9.75
CA ARG A 130 -34.66 34.47 8.65
C ARG A 130 -33.28 34.80 8.09
N LYS A 131 -32.92 36.09 7.97
CA LYS A 131 -31.58 36.50 7.53
C LYS A 131 -30.51 36.18 8.56
N ASP A 132 -30.79 36.36 9.84
CA ASP A 132 -29.88 35.98 10.92
C ASP A 132 -29.65 34.46 10.95
N GLN A 133 -30.70 33.65 10.72
CA GLN A 133 -30.58 32.21 10.52
C GLN A 133 -29.74 31.87 9.28
N GLU A 134 -30.04 32.46 8.11
CA GLU A 134 -29.25 32.27 6.88
C GLU A 134 -27.76 32.63 7.06
N TRP A 135 -27.44 33.60 7.92
CA TRP A 135 -26.05 33.96 8.24
C TRP A 135 -25.42 32.98 9.23
N SER A 136 -26.16 32.53 10.24
CA SER A 136 -25.69 31.49 11.17
C SER A 136 -25.33 30.20 10.43
N GLU A 137 -26.22 29.72 9.55
CA GLU A 137 -26.00 28.49 8.76
C GLU A 137 -24.77 28.59 7.84
N LYS A 138 -24.52 29.79 7.28
CA LYS A 138 -23.31 30.07 6.49
C LYS A 138 -22.04 30.10 7.35
N VAL A 139 -22.10 30.68 8.55
CA VAL A 139 -20.98 30.67 9.51
C VAL A 139 -20.68 29.24 9.97
N ASP A 140 -21.69 28.46 10.31
CA ASP A 140 -21.55 27.05 10.68
C ASP A 140 -20.94 26.21 9.55
N GLN A 141 -21.27 26.50 8.29
CA GLN A 141 -20.63 25.83 7.15
C GLN A 141 -19.17 26.25 6.97
N LEU A 142 -18.89 27.56 6.99
CA LEU A 142 -17.51 28.08 6.89
C LEU A 142 -16.62 27.58 8.05
N GLU A 143 -17.19 27.37 9.24
CA GLU A 143 -16.48 26.73 10.35
C GLU A 143 -16.18 25.25 10.10
N LYS A 144 -17.11 24.47 9.55
CA LYS A 144 -16.85 23.07 9.15
C LYS A 144 -15.76 23.01 8.09
N ASP A 145 -15.85 23.83 7.06
CA ASP A 145 -14.88 23.90 5.96
C ASP A 145 -13.48 24.30 6.48
N LYS A 146 -13.42 25.31 7.37
CA LYS A 146 -12.18 25.71 8.05
C LYS A 146 -11.58 24.57 8.88
N ARG A 147 -12.39 23.84 9.65
CA ARG A 147 -11.92 22.70 10.46
C ARG A 147 -11.39 21.57 9.56
N PHE A 148 -12.09 21.27 8.47
CA PHE A 148 -11.69 20.25 7.49
C PHE A 148 -10.39 20.61 6.76
N LEU A 149 -10.23 21.85 6.29
CA LEU A 149 -8.99 22.34 5.67
C LEU A 149 -7.83 22.36 6.67
N THR A 150 -8.08 22.72 7.93
CA THR A 150 -7.05 22.68 8.99
C THR A 150 -6.59 21.25 9.27
N ALA A 151 -7.51 20.29 9.31
CA ALA A 151 -7.20 18.87 9.49
C ALA A 151 -6.37 18.32 8.30
N GLN A 152 -6.75 18.63 7.06
CA GLN A 152 -5.97 18.25 5.87
C GLN A 152 -4.55 18.86 5.90
N LEU A 153 -4.40 20.14 6.28
CA LEU A 153 -3.10 20.79 6.36
C LEU A 153 -2.21 20.12 7.42
N GLN A 154 -2.77 19.81 8.59
CA GLN A 154 -2.04 19.08 9.63
C GLN A 154 -1.67 17.67 9.20
N GLU A 155 -2.53 16.97 8.47
CA GLU A 155 -2.25 15.63 7.95
C GLU A 155 -1.16 15.64 6.88
N ILE A 156 -1.21 16.56 5.90
CA ILE A 156 -0.13 16.75 4.92
C ILE A 156 1.20 17.09 5.62
N LYS A 157 1.16 17.88 6.70
CA LYS A 157 2.33 18.18 7.53
C LYS A 157 2.87 16.95 8.27
N ASN A 158 2.00 16.10 8.82
CA ASN A 158 2.38 14.83 9.44
C ASN A 158 3.03 13.89 8.42
N GLN A 159 2.43 13.76 7.23
CA GLN A 159 2.95 12.96 6.13
C GLN A 159 4.32 13.47 5.67
N SER A 160 4.49 14.78 5.53
CA SER A 160 5.78 15.40 5.20
C SER A 160 6.85 15.14 6.27
N LEU A 161 6.49 15.10 7.56
CA LEU A 161 7.41 14.77 8.64
C LEU A 161 7.81 13.29 8.62
N ASN A 162 6.84 12.39 8.41
CA ASN A 162 7.10 10.95 8.27
C ASN A 162 7.97 10.63 7.05
N LEU A 163 7.79 11.36 5.94
CA LEU A 163 8.64 11.24 4.75
C LEU A 163 10.05 11.79 4.96
N PHE A 164 10.23 12.79 5.83
CA PHE A 164 11.55 13.29 6.22
C PHE A 164 12.28 12.26 7.10
N GLN A 165 11.61 11.76 8.15
CA GLN A 165 12.17 10.71 9.03
C GLN A 165 12.56 9.46 8.25
N ARG A 166 11.73 8.98 7.33
CA ARG A 166 12.06 7.86 6.44
C ARG A 166 13.21 8.12 5.48
N ARG A 167 13.52 9.39 5.18
CA ARG A 167 14.73 9.74 4.42
C ARG A 167 15.95 9.71 5.34
N ASP A 168 15.87 10.29 6.53
CA ASP A 168 16.97 10.23 7.50
C ASP A 168 17.34 8.76 7.82
N GLU A 169 16.34 7.90 8.05
CA GLU A 169 16.49 6.44 8.23
C GLU A 169 17.14 5.76 7.00
N MET A 170 16.78 6.18 5.78
CA MET A 170 17.33 5.63 4.55
C MET A 170 18.77 6.08 4.30
N ASP A 171 19.08 7.35 4.54
CA ASP A 171 20.42 7.94 4.42
C ASP A 171 21.38 7.31 5.47
N GLU A 172 20.90 7.00 6.68
CA GLU A 172 21.65 6.20 7.66
C GLU A 172 21.91 4.76 7.16
N LEU A 173 20.89 4.09 6.62
CA LEU A 173 21.02 2.74 6.07
C LEU A 173 21.97 2.68 4.86
N GLU A 174 21.94 3.67 3.97
CA GLU A 174 22.91 3.81 2.88
C GLU A 174 24.33 4.03 3.43
N GLY A 175 24.48 4.81 4.51
CA GLY A 175 25.74 4.97 5.24
C GLY A 175 26.29 3.65 5.78
N PHE A 176 25.45 2.82 6.41
CA PHE A 176 25.83 1.49 6.89
C PHE A 176 26.18 0.55 5.73
N GLN A 177 25.39 0.51 4.66
CA GLN A 177 25.67 -0.29 3.46
C GLN A 177 27.01 0.09 2.83
N GLN A 178 27.29 1.38 2.69
CA GLN A 178 28.57 1.86 2.15
C GLN A 178 29.75 1.53 3.07
N GLN A 179 29.53 1.47 4.39
CA GLN A 179 30.54 1.00 5.34
C GLN A 179 30.82 -0.51 5.17
N GLU A 180 29.80 -1.35 5.05
CA GLU A 180 29.96 -2.79 4.82
C GLU A 180 30.57 -3.11 3.46
N LEU A 181 30.15 -2.43 2.38
CA LEU A 181 30.78 -2.52 1.06
C LEU A 181 32.27 -2.14 1.13
N SER A 182 32.63 -1.13 1.92
CA SER A 182 34.03 -0.74 2.12
C SER A 182 34.83 -1.79 2.90
N LYS A 183 34.23 -2.42 3.93
CA LYS A 183 34.83 -3.54 4.68
C LYS A 183 35.04 -4.76 3.77
N VAL A 184 34.02 -5.16 3.02
CA VAL A 184 34.07 -6.28 2.06
C VAL A 184 35.14 -6.01 1.00
N LYS A 185 35.17 -4.81 0.41
CA LYS A 185 36.21 -4.42 -0.57
C LYS A 185 37.62 -4.51 0.00
N HIS A 186 37.85 -4.08 1.24
CA HIS A 186 39.17 -4.22 1.89
C HIS A 186 39.53 -5.69 2.15
N MET A 187 38.58 -6.50 2.64
CA MET A 187 38.81 -7.94 2.85
C MET A 187 39.11 -8.68 1.54
N LEU A 188 38.38 -8.35 0.47
CA LEU A 188 38.54 -8.94 -0.86
C LEU A 188 39.91 -8.58 -1.44
N LEU A 189 40.28 -7.29 -1.45
CA LEU A 189 41.59 -6.84 -1.93
C LEU A 189 42.75 -7.46 -1.13
N LYS A 190 42.60 -7.58 0.19
CA LYS A 190 43.58 -8.29 1.04
C LYS A 190 43.64 -9.79 0.75
N LYS A 191 42.55 -10.41 0.28
CA LYS A 191 42.54 -11.80 -0.17
C LYS A 191 43.21 -11.96 -1.55
N GLU A 192 42.93 -11.08 -2.50
CA GLU A 192 43.64 -10.99 -3.79
C GLU A 192 45.16 -10.84 -3.57
N GLU A 193 45.59 -9.91 -2.71
CA GLU A 193 47.00 -9.76 -2.32
C GLU A 193 47.63 -11.03 -1.72
N SER A 194 46.85 -11.82 -0.98
CA SER A 194 47.35 -13.08 -0.38
C SER A 194 47.39 -14.23 -1.38
N LEU A 195 46.46 -14.23 -2.34
CA LEU A 195 46.36 -15.23 -3.40
C LEU A 195 47.48 -15.02 -4.43
N GLY A 196 47.70 -13.79 -4.90
CA GLY A 196 48.81 -13.47 -5.80
C GLY A 196 50.21 -13.73 -5.22
N LYS A 197 50.37 -13.71 -3.89
CA LYS A 197 51.61 -14.16 -3.23
C LYS A 197 51.76 -15.68 -3.27
N MET A 198 50.69 -16.42 -2.98
CA MET A 198 50.67 -17.89 -3.09
C MET A 198 50.88 -18.37 -4.54
N GLU A 199 50.36 -17.64 -5.54
CA GLU A 199 50.63 -17.90 -6.96
C GLU A 199 52.10 -17.67 -7.30
N GLN A 200 52.73 -16.57 -6.84
CA GLN A 200 54.16 -16.31 -7.04
C GLN A 200 55.06 -17.34 -6.34
N GLU A 201 54.68 -17.80 -5.15
CA GLU A 201 55.36 -18.87 -4.40
C GLU A 201 55.22 -20.22 -5.14
N LEU A 202 54.04 -20.54 -5.68
CA LEU A 202 53.81 -21.74 -6.48
C LEU A 202 54.59 -21.70 -7.80
N GLU A 203 54.60 -20.58 -8.53
CA GLU A 203 55.43 -20.41 -9.72
C GLU A 203 56.93 -20.56 -9.41
N ALA A 204 57.39 -20.09 -8.24
CA ALA A 204 58.77 -20.29 -7.81
C ALA A 204 59.08 -21.77 -7.59
N GLN A 205 58.22 -22.49 -6.87
CA GLN A 205 58.35 -23.94 -6.66
C GLN A 205 58.29 -24.74 -7.97
N VAL A 206 57.43 -24.35 -8.93
CA VAL A 206 57.35 -24.99 -10.26
C VAL A 206 58.62 -24.75 -11.07
N ARG A 207 59.21 -23.54 -11.01
CA ARG A 207 60.50 -23.23 -11.63
C ARG A 207 61.67 -23.99 -10.99
N GLU A 208 61.68 -24.11 -9.67
CA GLU A 208 62.67 -24.93 -8.94
C GLU A 208 62.53 -26.42 -9.24
N LEU A 209 61.30 -26.96 -9.26
CA LEU A 209 61.03 -28.36 -9.60
C LEU A 209 61.51 -28.67 -11.02
N SER A 210 61.15 -27.84 -12.00
CA SER A 210 61.60 -27.98 -13.40
C SER A 210 63.13 -28.00 -13.50
N ARG A 211 63.80 -27.11 -12.78
CA ARG A 211 65.27 -27.07 -12.70
C ARG A 211 65.85 -28.34 -12.07
N THR A 212 65.31 -28.83 -10.95
CA THR A 212 65.78 -30.09 -10.34
C THR A 212 65.53 -31.30 -11.23
N GLN A 213 64.50 -31.26 -12.08
CA GLN A 213 64.22 -32.29 -13.09
C GLN A 213 65.25 -32.23 -14.24
N GLU A 214 65.65 -31.04 -14.71
CA GLU A 214 66.75 -30.87 -15.67
C GLU A 214 68.09 -31.36 -15.10
N GLU A 215 68.41 -30.98 -13.86
CA GLU A 215 69.62 -31.40 -13.14
C GLU A 215 69.62 -32.93 -12.93
N LEU A 216 68.48 -33.55 -12.59
CA LEU A 216 68.31 -35.01 -12.52
C LEU A 216 68.48 -35.69 -13.90
N MET A 217 67.92 -35.13 -14.97
CA MET A 217 68.07 -35.67 -16.32
C MET A 217 69.54 -35.67 -16.79
N THR A 218 70.28 -34.58 -16.53
CA THR A 218 71.73 -34.54 -16.84
C THR A 218 72.54 -35.51 -15.96
N SER A 219 72.17 -35.69 -14.69
CA SER A 219 72.80 -36.68 -13.81
C SER A 219 72.56 -38.12 -14.28
N ASN A 220 71.33 -38.45 -14.70
CA ASN A 220 70.98 -39.74 -15.27
C ASN A 220 71.73 -40.02 -16.57
N GLN A 221 71.86 -39.03 -17.47
CA GLN A 221 72.66 -39.19 -18.69
C GLN A 221 74.13 -39.47 -18.35
N LEU A 222 74.73 -38.71 -17.43
CA LEU A 222 76.12 -38.94 -16.99
C LEU A 222 76.29 -40.33 -16.35
N SER A 223 75.30 -40.81 -15.60
CA SER A 223 75.29 -42.17 -15.04
C SER A 223 75.21 -43.25 -16.13
N SER A 224 74.44 -43.03 -17.19
CA SER A 224 74.39 -43.90 -18.37
C SER A 224 75.75 -43.94 -19.09
N ASP A 225 76.35 -42.78 -19.36
CA ASP A 225 77.66 -42.65 -20.01
C ASP A 225 78.78 -43.34 -19.22
N LEU A 226 78.73 -43.26 -17.88
CA LEU A 226 79.66 -43.94 -16.99
C LEU A 226 79.42 -45.46 -16.94
N SER A 227 78.16 -45.89 -17.00
CA SER A 227 77.80 -47.32 -17.04
C SER A 227 78.27 -47.97 -18.34
N GLN A 228 78.09 -47.31 -19.49
CA GLN A 228 78.61 -47.77 -20.78
C GLN A 228 80.14 -47.92 -20.73
N LYS A 229 80.87 -46.93 -20.19
CA LYS A 229 82.33 -47.00 -20.05
C LYS A 229 82.78 -48.13 -19.12
N LEU A 230 82.01 -48.44 -18.07
CA LEU A 230 82.26 -49.59 -17.20
C LEU A 230 82.10 -50.91 -17.96
N GLU A 231 81.05 -51.06 -18.78
CA GLU A 231 80.91 -52.25 -19.63
C GLU A 231 82.03 -52.36 -20.67
N GLU A 232 82.45 -51.25 -21.28
CA GLU A 232 83.57 -51.20 -22.23
C GLU A 232 84.89 -51.65 -21.57
N LEU A 233 85.20 -51.13 -20.37
CA LEU A 233 86.33 -51.63 -19.56
C LEU A 233 86.18 -53.12 -19.22
N GLN A 234 84.99 -53.58 -18.82
CA GLN A 234 84.75 -54.97 -18.46
C GLN A 234 84.93 -55.92 -19.66
N ARG A 235 84.51 -55.51 -20.86
CA ARG A 235 84.80 -56.22 -22.13
C ARG A 235 86.31 -56.28 -22.38
N HIS A 236 87.03 -55.16 -22.25
CA HIS A 236 88.49 -55.13 -22.40
C HIS A 236 89.22 -56.02 -21.39
N TYR A 237 88.82 -56.01 -20.11
CA TYR A 237 89.37 -56.92 -19.10
C TYR A 237 89.13 -58.40 -19.46
N SER A 238 87.92 -58.74 -19.94
CA SER A 238 87.57 -60.10 -20.36
C SER A 238 88.47 -60.57 -21.51
N THR A 239 88.68 -59.74 -22.54
CA THR A 239 89.57 -60.08 -23.66
C THR A 239 91.05 -60.16 -23.25
N LEU A 240 91.50 -59.34 -22.30
CA LEU A 240 92.86 -59.46 -21.74
C LEU A 240 93.04 -60.73 -20.89
N GLU A 241 91.99 -61.16 -20.20
CA GLU A 241 91.94 -62.43 -19.46
C GLU A 241 91.97 -63.64 -20.42
N GLU A 242 91.17 -63.64 -21.49
CA GLU A 242 91.24 -64.64 -22.56
C GLU A 242 92.64 -64.73 -23.21
N GLN A 243 93.28 -63.58 -23.47
CA GLN A 243 94.64 -63.52 -24.00
C GLN A 243 95.69 -64.05 -23.01
N ARG A 244 95.58 -63.68 -21.73
CA ARG A 244 96.43 -64.20 -20.65
C ARG A 244 96.32 -65.72 -20.55
N ASP A 245 95.11 -66.26 -20.62
CA ASP A 245 94.85 -67.69 -20.46
C ASP A 245 95.27 -68.48 -21.69
N HIS A 246 95.09 -67.94 -22.90
CA HIS A 246 95.67 -68.52 -24.12
C HIS A 246 97.21 -68.54 -24.07
N MET A 247 97.84 -67.46 -23.64
CA MET A 247 99.31 -67.41 -23.45
C MET A 247 99.78 -68.38 -22.36
N THR A 248 98.99 -68.58 -21.30
CA THR A 248 99.28 -69.54 -20.21
C THR A 248 99.14 -70.98 -20.67
N ALA A 249 98.12 -71.29 -21.47
CA ALA A 249 97.95 -72.60 -22.12
C ALA A 249 99.08 -72.90 -23.13
N SER A 250 99.49 -71.89 -23.91
CA SER A 250 100.62 -71.99 -24.84
C SER A 250 101.94 -72.22 -24.09
N LYS A 251 102.19 -71.46 -23.02
CA LYS A 251 103.36 -71.61 -22.14
C LYS A 251 103.41 -73.00 -21.49
N THR A 252 102.34 -73.44 -20.86
CA THR A 252 102.28 -74.77 -20.22
C THR A 252 102.39 -75.90 -21.25
N GLY A 253 101.84 -75.72 -22.45
CA GLY A 253 102.07 -76.63 -23.58
C GLY A 253 103.55 -76.71 -24.01
N ALA A 254 104.28 -75.60 -23.96
CA ALA A 254 105.72 -75.57 -24.22
C ALA A 254 106.51 -76.20 -23.06
N GLU A 255 106.16 -75.94 -21.80
CA GLU A 255 106.78 -76.55 -20.61
C GLU A 255 106.57 -78.08 -20.57
N ASN A 256 105.38 -78.56 -20.93
CA ASN A 256 105.09 -79.99 -21.12
C ASN A 256 105.92 -80.60 -22.26
N LYS A 257 106.24 -79.83 -23.30
CA LYS A 257 107.09 -80.28 -24.41
C LYS A 257 108.58 -80.27 -24.05
N ILE A 258 109.02 -79.30 -23.23
CA ILE A 258 110.38 -79.26 -22.68
C ILE A 258 110.59 -80.47 -21.76
N THR A 259 109.71 -80.70 -20.79
CA THR A 259 109.81 -81.85 -19.87
C THR A 259 109.73 -83.21 -20.59
N ALA A 260 108.96 -83.33 -21.68
CA ALA A 260 108.97 -84.53 -22.53
C ALA A 260 110.30 -84.69 -23.32
N LEU A 261 110.97 -83.60 -23.67
CA LEU A 261 112.31 -83.63 -24.29
C LEU A 261 113.41 -83.93 -23.26
N GLU A 262 113.31 -83.41 -22.04
CA GLU A 262 114.20 -83.74 -20.92
C GLU A 262 114.08 -85.24 -20.54
N GLN A 263 112.87 -85.79 -20.56
CA GLN A 263 112.65 -87.24 -20.42
C GLN A 263 113.29 -88.03 -21.57
N LYS A 264 113.18 -87.56 -22.83
CA LYS A 264 113.87 -88.18 -23.98
C LYS A 264 115.39 -88.11 -23.85
N GLU A 265 115.93 -87.01 -23.33
CA GLU A 265 117.36 -86.85 -23.05
C GLU A 265 117.81 -87.83 -21.97
N GLN A 266 117.04 -87.99 -20.88
CA GLN A 266 117.31 -88.97 -19.82
C GLN A 266 117.22 -90.42 -20.32
N GLU A 267 116.21 -90.77 -21.14
CA GLU A 267 116.10 -92.07 -21.80
C GLU A 267 117.34 -92.36 -22.67
N LEU A 268 117.76 -91.39 -23.51
CA LEU A 268 118.93 -91.52 -24.37
C LEU A 268 120.23 -91.60 -23.57
N GLN A 269 120.35 -90.85 -22.47
CA GLN A 269 121.54 -90.87 -21.63
C GLN A 269 121.64 -92.18 -20.81
N ALA A 270 120.51 -92.73 -20.35
CA ALA A 270 120.44 -94.06 -19.78
C ALA A 270 120.79 -95.15 -20.81
N PHE A 271 120.32 -95.02 -22.07
CA PHE A 271 120.70 -95.90 -23.17
C PHE A 271 122.20 -95.81 -23.49
N ILE A 272 122.79 -94.62 -23.47
CA ILE A 272 124.25 -94.43 -23.64
C ILE A 272 125.03 -95.05 -22.47
N GLN A 273 124.54 -94.94 -21.24
CA GLN A 273 125.15 -95.61 -20.07
C GLN A 273 125.06 -97.14 -20.20
N GLN A 274 123.90 -97.68 -20.59
CA GLN A 274 123.72 -99.11 -20.86
C GLN A 274 124.64 -99.59 -21.99
N LEU A 275 124.70 -98.87 -23.12
CA LEU A 275 125.60 -99.20 -24.23
C LEU A 275 127.08 -99.12 -23.81
N SER A 276 127.43 -98.22 -22.87
CA SER A 276 128.77 -98.12 -22.31
C SER A 276 129.10 -99.27 -21.36
N LEU A 277 128.11 -99.75 -20.57
CA LEU A 277 128.23 -100.95 -19.74
C LEU A 277 128.34 -102.22 -20.60
N ASP A 278 127.55 -102.31 -21.67
CA ASP A 278 127.62 -103.42 -22.63
C ASP A 278 128.94 -103.39 -23.41
N LEU A 279 129.45 -102.21 -23.78
CA LEU A 279 130.79 -102.07 -24.36
C LEU A 279 131.87 -102.49 -23.36
N GLN A 280 131.80 -102.05 -22.09
CA GLN A 280 132.71 -102.50 -21.03
C GLN A 280 132.65 -104.01 -20.85
N LYS A 281 131.44 -104.60 -20.80
CA LYS A 281 131.22 -106.04 -20.72
C LYS A 281 131.77 -106.79 -21.93
N VAL A 282 131.59 -106.26 -23.15
CA VAL A 282 132.19 -106.85 -24.35
C VAL A 282 133.71 -106.71 -24.34
N THR A 283 134.30 -105.61 -23.85
CA THR A 283 135.75 -105.52 -23.66
C THR A 283 136.26 -106.46 -22.56
N ALA A 284 135.50 -106.69 -21.49
CA ALA A 284 135.81 -107.66 -20.45
C ALA A 284 135.71 -109.10 -20.99
N GLU A 285 134.65 -109.45 -21.72
CA GLU A 285 134.54 -110.73 -22.43
C GLU A 285 135.61 -110.91 -23.51
N THR A 286 136.09 -109.82 -24.12
CA THR A 286 137.18 -109.85 -25.09
C THR A 286 138.52 -110.05 -24.37
N GLN A 287 138.73 -109.43 -23.22
CA GLN A 287 139.88 -109.69 -22.34
C GLN A 287 139.82 -111.09 -21.72
N GLU A 288 138.65 -111.62 -21.38
CA GLU A 288 138.45 -113.02 -20.98
C GLU A 288 138.73 -113.96 -22.15
N LYS A 289 138.41 -113.57 -23.40
CA LYS A 289 138.75 -114.35 -24.60
C LYS A 289 140.22 -114.20 -25.00
N GLU A 290 140.88 -113.08 -24.72
CA GLU A 290 142.34 -112.94 -24.82
C GLU A 290 143.02 -113.75 -23.72
N GLN A 291 142.53 -113.72 -22.48
CA GLN A 291 142.96 -114.61 -21.40
C GLN A 291 142.63 -116.07 -21.71
N LEU A 292 141.57 -116.37 -22.47
CA LEU A 292 141.29 -117.71 -22.96
C LEU A 292 142.22 -118.09 -24.12
N ILE A 293 142.69 -117.14 -24.92
CA ILE A 293 143.70 -117.35 -25.96
C ILE A 293 145.08 -117.56 -25.32
N THR A 294 145.49 -116.78 -24.32
CA THR A 294 146.71 -117.06 -23.54
C THR A 294 146.54 -118.35 -22.75
N HIS A 295 145.38 -118.62 -22.15
CA HIS A 295 145.12 -119.90 -21.47
C HIS A 295 144.97 -121.08 -22.45
N LEU A 296 144.71 -120.86 -23.75
CA LEU A 296 144.75 -121.88 -24.79
C LEU A 296 146.18 -122.09 -25.31
N GLN A 297 147.01 -121.05 -25.38
CA GLN A 297 148.45 -121.15 -25.62
C GLN A 297 149.14 -121.87 -24.45
N GLU A 298 148.78 -121.52 -23.20
CA GLU A 298 149.21 -122.19 -21.98
C GLU A 298 148.59 -123.58 -21.85
N LYS A 299 147.38 -123.86 -22.32
CA LYS A 299 146.83 -125.23 -22.41
C LYS A 299 147.52 -126.06 -23.49
N VAL A 300 147.98 -125.48 -24.59
CA VAL A 300 148.90 -126.18 -25.50
C VAL A 300 150.22 -126.52 -24.78
N ALA A 301 150.69 -125.67 -23.85
CA ALA A 301 151.87 -125.93 -23.01
C ALA A 301 151.62 -126.73 -21.71
N SER A 302 150.37 -127.00 -21.32
CA SER A 302 150.02 -127.63 -20.01
C SER A 302 149.00 -128.77 -20.09
N LEU A 303 148.34 -129.00 -21.23
CA LEU A 303 147.62 -130.24 -21.52
C LEU A 303 148.55 -131.37 -21.99
N GLU A 304 149.86 -131.11 -22.09
CA GLU A 304 150.87 -132.15 -21.88
C GLU A 304 150.87 -132.69 -20.42
N LYS A 305 150.08 -132.11 -19.50
CA LYS A 305 150.21 -132.35 -18.04
C LYS A 305 148.92 -132.38 -17.16
N LYS A 306 147.77 -132.87 -17.69
CA LYS A 306 146.59 -133.44 -16.95
C LYS A 306 145.80 -132.52 -15.96
N LEU A 307 144.58 -132.81 -15.47
CA LEU A 307 143.29 -133.41 -15.96
C LEU A 307 142.26 -133.38 -14.76
N GLU A 308 140.93 -133.27 -14.99
CA GLU A 308 139.80 -133.49 -14.00
C GLU A 308 139.59 -132.44 -12.85
N GLN A 309 138.54 -132.38 -12.00
CA GLN A 309 137.03 -132.55 -11.99
C GLN A 309 136.48 -132.06 -10.59
N ASN A 310 135.18 -131.95 -10.20
CA ASN A 310 133.85 -131.60 -10.80
C ASN A 310 132.71 -131.68 -9.70
N LEU A 311 131.49 -131.12 -9.91
CA LEU A 311 130.21 -131.28 -9.11
C LEU A 311 130.20 -130.72 -7.64
N SER A 312 129.12 -130.61 -6.82
CA SER A 312 127.61 -130.50 -6.85
C SER A 312 127.11 -130.11 -5.41
N GLY A 313 125.85 -129.79 -5.02
CA GLY A 313 124.54 -129.56 -5.68
C GLY A 313 123.33 -130.26 -4.96
N GLU A 314 122.41 -129.55 -4.27
CA GLU A 314 121.26 -130.15 -3.50
C GLU A 314 120.08 -129.17 -3.20
N GLU A 315 118.82 -129.63 -3.05
CA GLU A 315 117.61 -128.84 -2.70
C GLU A 315 116.65 -129.52 -1.69
N HIS A 316 116.14 -128.80 -0.66
CA HIS A 316 115.01 -129.28 0.18
C HIS A 316 114.19 -128.22 0.97
N VAL A 317 114.28 -126.92 0.67
CA VAL A 317 113.73 -125.84 1.53
C VAL A 317 112.40 -125.25 1.04
N GLN A 318 111.99 -125.50 -0.20
CA GLN A 318 110.93 -124.71 -0.87
C GLN A 318 109.47 -125.00 -0.43
N GLU A 319 109.20 -126.10 0.29
CA GLU A 319 107.82 -126.53 0.57
C GLU A 319 107.16 -125.74 1.73
N LEU A 320 107.88 -125.57 2.84
CA LEU A 320 107.41 -124.91 4.08
C LEU A 320 107.06 -123.42 3.91
N LEU A 321 107.52 -122.78 2.82
CA LEU A 321 107.22 -121.38 2.54
C LEU A 321 105.81 -121.16 1.97
N LYS A 322 105.13 -122.21 1.49
CA LYS A 322 103.85 -122.10 0.76
C LYS A 322 102.61 -122.07 1.66
N GLU A 323 102.64 -122.69 2.85
CA GLU A 323 101.50 -122.65 3.77
C GLU A 323 101.39 -121.31 4.53
N LYS A 324 102.54 -120.68 4.84
CA LYS A 324 102.59 -119.41 5.57
C LYS A 324 101.83 -118.29 4.84
N THR A 325 102.06 -118.15 3.53
CA THR A 325 101.50 -117.06 2.72
C THR A 325 99.97 -117.16 2.59
N LEU A 326 99.41 -118.38 2.54
CA LEU A 326 97.97 -118.58 2.45
C LEU A 326 97.23 -118.09 3.72
N ALA A 327 97.83 -118.27 4.90
CA ALA A 327 97.27 -117.77 6.15
C ALA A 327 97.35 -116.23 6.26
N GLU A 328 98.45 -115.64 5.78
CA GLU A 328 98.64 -114.17 5.76
C GLU A 328 97.65 -113.49 4.80
N GLN A 329 97.33 -114.11 3.66
CA GLN A 329 96.35 -113.60 2.69
C GLN A 329 94.93 -113.45 3.29
N ASN A 330 94.41 -114.50 3.93
CA ASN A 330 93.05 -114.51 4.49
C ASN A 330 92.83 -113.48 5.61
N LEU A 331 93.89 -113.14 6.37
CA LEU A 331 93.84 -112.09 7.40
C LEU A 331 93.73 -110.70 6.78
N GLU A 332 94.27 -110.50 5.58
CA GLU A 332 94.25 -109.21 4.90
C GLU A 332 92.92 -108.99 4.16
N ASP A 333 92.38 -110.00 3.49
CA ASP A 333 91.07 -109.91 2.83
C ASP A 333 89.95 -109.53 3.83
N THR A 334 89.97 -110.11 5.03
CA THR A 334 88.99 -109.79 6.09
C THR A 334 89.16 -108.38 6.67
N ARG A 335 90.39 -107.84 6.70
CA ARG A 335 90.63 -106.42 7.04
C ARG A 335 90.09 -105.48 5.96
N GLN A 336 90.32 -105.80 4.69
CA GLN A 336 89.85 -104.99 3.56
C GLN A 336 88.32 -104.93 3.49
N GLN A 337 87.64 -106.05 3.75
CA GLN A 337 86.17 -106.08 3.89
C GLN A 337 85.68 -105.19 5.05
N LEU A 338 86.33 -105.24 6.21
CA LEU A 338 85.96 -104.42 7.37
C LEU A 338 86.25 -102.92 7.15
N LEU A 339 87.32 -102.57 6.43
CA LEU A 339 87.61 -101.20 5.99
C LEU A 339 86.57 -100.70 4.96
N ALA A 340 86.20 -101.53 3.98
CA ALA A 340 85.16 -101.20 3.01
C ALA A 340 83.80 -100.94 3.71
N ALA A 341 83.41 -101.82 4.63
CA ALA A 341 82.21 -101.66 5.45
C ALA A 341 82.25 -100.35 6.26
N ARG A 342 83.35 -100.07 6.99
CA ARG A 342 83.53 -98.80 7.71
C ARG A 342 83.43 -97.58 6.79
N SER A 343 83.98 -97.65 5.57
CA SER A 343 83.89 -96.55 4.59
C SER A 343 82.45 -96.30 4.12
N SER A 344 81.65 -97.37 3.94
CA SER A 344 80.23 -97.25 3.58
C SER A 344 79.40 -96.68 4.73
N GLN A 345 79.69 -97.07 5.98
CA GLN A 345 79.02 -96.55 7.16
C GLN A 345 79.36 -95.08 7.41
N ALA A 346 80.62 -94.67 7.22
CA ALA A 346 81.02 -93.26 7.29
C ALA A 346 80.31 -92.41 6.22
N LYS A 347 80.21 -92.90 4.98
CA LYS A 347 79.43 -92.23 3.91
C LYS A 347 77.94 -92.14 4.26
N ALA A 348 77.35 -93.19 4.82
CA ALA A 348 75.95 -93.18 5.25
C ALA A 348 75.71 -92.17 6.39
N ILE A 349 76.62 -92.06 7.36
CA ILE A 349 76.55 -91.06 8.44
C ILE A 349 76.66 -89.64 7.87
N ALA A 350 77.65 -89.36 7.02
CA ALA A 350 77.80 -88.03 6.39
C ALA A 350 76.57 -87.63 5.54
N ASN A 351 75.94 -88.60 4.86
CA ASN A 351 74.69 -88.36 4.13
C ASN A 351 73.52 -88.06 5.07
N LEU A 352 73.42 -88.73 6.23
CA LEU A 352 72.39 -88.46 7.24
C LEU A 352 72.62 -87.12 7.96
N GLU A 353 73.87 -86.74 8.22
CA GLU A 353 74.23 -85.46 8.83
C GLU A 353 73.92 -84.28 7.89
N THR A 354 74.26 -84.40 6.60
CA THR A 354 73.90 -83.40 5.58
C THR A 354 72.40 -83.32 5.36
N GLN A 355 71.67 -84.45 5.32
CA GLN A 355 70.21 -84.47 5.23
C GLN A 355 69.53 -83.90 6.50
N ALA A 356 70.12 -84.08 7.69
CA ALA A 356 69.65 -83.45 8.92
C ALA A 356 69.94 -81.94 8.97
N ALA A 357 71.03 -81.48 8.35
CA ALA A 357 71.33 -80.06 8.18
C ALA A 357 70.34 -79.38 7.23
N THR A 358 70.13 -79.93 6.02
CA THR A 358 69.20 -79.37 5.03
C THR A 358 67.76 -79.38 5.52
N ASN A 359 67.31 -80.41 6.25
CA ASN A 359 65.98 -80.42 6.88
C ASN A 359 65.83 -79.31 7.96
N LYS A 360 66.86 -79.04 8.77
CA LYS A 360 66.83 -77.93 9.75
C LYS A 360 66.81 -76.56 9.06
N GLU A 361 67.54 -76.42 7.96
CA GLU A 361 67.60 -75.19 7.18
C GLU A 361 66.30 -74.91 6.43
N SER A 362 65.72 -75.94 5.79
CA SER A 362 64.39 -75.91 5.20
C SER A 362 63.31 -75.55 6.21
N SER A 363 63.34 -76.15 7.41
CA SER A 363 62.39 -75.83 8.49
C SER A 363 62.50 -74.37 8.95
N ARG A 364 63.70 -73.80 9.03
CA ARG A 364 63.91 -72.37 9.35
C ARG A 364 63.39 -71.46 8.26
N ALA A 365 63.69 -71.78 6.99
CA ALA A 365 63.20 -71.02 5.84
C ALA A 365 61.66 -71.04 5.77
N GLN A 366 61.03 -72.17 6.06
CA GLN A 366 59.57 -72.32 6.09
C GLN A 366 58.92 -71.55 7.25
N GLN A 367 59.58 -71.50 8.43
CA GLN A 367 59.15 -70.64 9.54
C GLN A 367 59.26 -69.14 9.20
N GLN A 368 60.35 -68.72 8.54
CA GLN A 368 60.50 -67.34 8.07
C GLN A 368 59.48 -66.98 6.98
N ALA A 369 59.19 -67.89 6.06
CA ALA A 369 58.16 -67.70 5.04
C ALA A 369 56.77 -67.49 5.66
N LEU A 370 56.37 -68.31 6.63
CA LEU A 370 55.11 -68.16 7.37
C LEU A 370 55.04 -66.85 8.15
N ALA A 371 56.12 -66.43 8.81
CA ALA A 371 56.16 -65.15 9.54
C ALA A 371 56.04 -63.94 8.59
N LEU A 372 56.68 -63.99 7.42
CA LEU A 372 56.56 -62.96 6.38
C LEU A 372 55.18 -62.96 5.71
N GLU A 373 54.54 -64.12 5.56
CA GLU A 373 53.17 -64.24 5.07
C GLU A 373 52.17 -63.65 6.07
N GLN A 374 52.29 -63.98 7.36
CA GLN A 374 51.50 -63.38 8.43
C GLN A 374 51.63 -61.85 8.42
N GLN A 375 52.87 -61.33 8.44
CA GLN A 375 53.12 -59.88 8.37
C GLN A 375 52.51 -59.22 7.12
N ARG A 376 52.51 -59.92 5.96
CA ARG A 376 51.85 -59.43 4.74
C ARG A 376 50.33 -59.42 4.88
N THR A 377 49.72 -60.47 5.45
CA THR A 377 48.26 -60.51 5.66
C THR A 377 47.79 -59.43 6.65
N GLU A 378 48.52 -59.20 7.75
CA GLU A 378 48.25 -58.10 8.68
C GLU A 378 48.37 -56.73 7.99
N ARG A 379 49.38 -56.56 7.13
CA ARG A 379 49.57 -55.32 6.35
C ARG A 379 48.46 -55.09 5.32
N ILE A 380 47.97 -56.16 4.67
CA ILE A 380 46.83 -56.11 3.75
C ILE A 380 45.55 -55.73 4.50
N LEU A 381 45.21 -56.44 5.59
CA LEU A 381 44.02 -56.14 6.40
C LEU A 381 44.04 -54.72 6.97
N ALA A 382 45.20 -54.20 7.37
CA ALA A 382 45.34 -52.82 7.82
C ALA A 382 45.11 -51.80 6.70
N LEU A 383 45.55 -52.08 5.47
CA LEU A 383 45.31 -51.23 4.29
C LEU A 383 43.85 -51.30 3.82
N GLU A 384 43.24 -52.49 3.82
CA GLU A 384 41.82 -52.69 3.52
C GLU A 384 40.93 -51.95 4.53
N ALA A 385 41.26 -51.99 5.82
CA ALA A 385 40.56 -51.21 6.85
C ALA A 385 40.69 -49.69 6.65
N GLN A 386 41.86 -49.21 6.20
CA GLN A 386 42.09 -47.80 5.86
C GLN A 386 41.31 -47.39 4.60
N LEU A 387 41.32 -48.20 3.54
CA LEU A 387 40.54 -47.96 2.32
C LEU A 387 39.05 -47.89 2.64
N ALA A 388 38.50 -48.87 3.36
CA ALA A 388 37.10 -48.88 3.77
C ALA A 388 36.72 -47.71 4.72
N ALA A 389 37.68 -47.15 5.47
CA ALA A 389 37.48 -45.93 6.24
C ALA A 389 37.44 -44.67 5.36
N LEU A 390 38.35 -44.56 4.38
CA LEU A 390 38.37 -43.46 3.40
C LEU A 390 37.15 -43.48 2.47
N GLU A 391 36.68 -44.67 2.07
CA GLU A 391 35.44 -44.84 1.31
C GLU A 391 34.21 -44.38 2.11
N ARG A 392 34.12 -44.73 3.40
CA ARG A 392 33.05 -44.26 4.29
C ARG A 392 33.10 -42.75 4.52
N ALA A 393 34.29 -42.17 4.69
CA ALA A 393 34.47 -40.72 4.79
C ALA A 393 34.01 -40.02 3.51
N ARG A 394 34.51 -40.46 2.34
CA ARG A 394 34.13 -39.93 1.02
C ARG A 394 32.63 -40.06 0.75
N ALA A 395 32.00 -41.17 1.16
CA ALA A 395 30.55 -41.34 1.04
C ALA A 395 29.80 -40.36 1.95
N ALA A 396 30.26 -40.12 3.18
CA ALA A 396 29.69 -39.11 4.07
C ALA A 396 29.81 -37.71 3.48
N ASP A 397 31.02 -37.32 3.03
CA ASP A 397 31.28 -36.02 2.38
C ASP A 397 30.44 -35.81 1.12
N GLN A 398 30.25 -36.86 0.32
CA GLN A 398 29.36 -36.83 -0.84
C GLN A 398 27.89 -36.66 -0.41
N THR A 399 27.40 -37.38 0.61
CA THR A 399 26.03 -37.18 1.09
C THR A 399 25.80 -35.81 1.74
N ALA A 400 26.83 -35.22 2.35
CA ALA A 400 26.77 -33.88 2.93
C ALA A 400 26.71 -32.80 1.84
N SER A 401 27.59 -32.87 0.84
CA SER A 401 27.58 -31.95 -0.31
C SER A 401 26.32 -32.10 -1.17
N GLU A 402 25.78 -33.32 -1.34
CA GLU A 402 24.47 -33.52 -1.97
C GLU A 402 23.31 -32.94 -1.14
N GLN A 403 23.42 -32.86 0.19
CA GLN A 403 22.40 -32.21 1.04
C GLN A 403 22.51 -30.68 0.96
N GLU A 404 23.74 -30.15 0.95
CA GLU A 404 24.01 -28.72 0.78
C GLU A 404 23.52 -28.21 -0.59
N VAL A 405 23.81 -28.96 -1.68
CA VAL A 405 23.27 -28.66 -3.01
C VAL A 405 21.74 -28.66 -3.02
N ARG A 406 21.08 -29.67 -2.43
CA ARG A 406 19.60 -29.72 -2.34
C ARG A 406 19.01 -28.57 -1.51
N GLN A 407 19.72 -28.10 -0.48
CA GLN A 407 19.29 -26.92 0.29
C GLN A 407 19.43 -25.64 -0.56
N LEU A 408 20.56 -25.45 -1.25
CA LEU A 408 20.78 -24.33 -2.15
C LEU A 408 19.80 -24.33 -3.35
N GLU A 409 19.41 -25.50 -3.86
CA GLU A 409 18.35 -25.64 -4.88
C GLU A 409 16.98 -25.19 -4.34
N GLN A 410 16.62 -25.57 -3.10
CA GLN A 410 15.38 -25.14 -2.45
C GLN A 410 15.36 -23.65 -2.12
N GLU A 411 16.46 -23.08 -1.64
CA GLU A 411 16.61 -21.64 -1.40
C GLU A 411 16.53 -20.85 -2.71
N ASN A 412 17.17 -21.33 -3.80
CA ASN A 412 17.03 -20.71 -5.12
C ASN A 412 15.58 -20.78 -5.65
N ALA A 413 14.87 -21.89 -5.43
CA ALA A 413 13.46 -21.99 -5.82
C ALA A 413 12.60 -20.95 -5.09
N ALA A 414 12.71 -20.87 -3.75
CA ALA A 414 11.98 -19.90 -2.94
C ALA A 414 12.33 -18.44 -3.31
N LEU A 415 13.59 -18.15 -3.65
CA LEU A 415 14.02 -16.83 -4.14
C LEU A 415 13.44 -16.50 -5.52
N GLN A 416 13.30 -17.48 -6.43
CA GLN A 416 12.63 -17.27 -7.71
C GLN A 416 11.11 -17.05 -7.55
N GLU A 417 10.45 -17.78 -6.65
CA GLU A 417 9.04 -17.58 -6.31
C GLU A 417 8.81 -16.18 -5.75
N SER A 418 9.57 -15.77 -4.72
CA SER A 418 9.48 -14.42 -4.15
C SER A 418 9.80 -13.32 -5.18
N LYS A 419 10.81 -13.53 -6.04
CA LYS A 419 11.09 -12.62 -7.18
C LYS A 419 9.91 -12.51 -8.13
N HIS A 420 9.22 -13.62 -8.44
CA HIS A 420 8.05 -13.61 -9.31
C HIS A 420 6.86 -12.87 -8.66
N GLU A 421 6.62 -13.06 -7.35
CA GLU A 421 5.61 -12.31 -6.59
C GLU A 421 5.88 -10.80 -6.63
N PHE A 422 7.14 -10.37 -6.47
CA PHE A 422 7.53 -8.96 -6.60
C PHE A 422 7.36 -8.44 -8.04
N GLU A 423 7.70 -9.23 -9.07
CA GLU A 423 7.47 -8.86 -10.47
C GLU A 423 5.98 -8.71 -10.80
N CYS A 424 5.12 -9.62 -10.32
CA CYS A 424 3.67 -9.53 -10.47
C CYS A 424 3.09 -8.32 -9.72
N SER A 425 3.56 -8.05 -8.50
CA SER A 425 3.13 -6.88 -7.70
C SER A 425 3.55 -5.56 -8.36
N LEU A 426 4.76 -5.50 -8.90
CA LEU A 426 5.25 -4.36 -9.67
C LEU A 426 4.43 -4.13 -10.95
N GLN A 427 4.10 -5.19 -11.69
CA GLN A 427 3.21 -5.11 -12.85
C GLN A 427 1.81 -4.62 -12.47
N HIS A 428 1.27 -5.06 -11.33
CA HIS A 428 -0.02 -4.59 -10.82
C HIS A 428 0.00 -3.08 -10.56
N HIS A 429 0.96 -2.59 -9.77
CA HIS A 429 1.09 -1.16 -9.49
C HIS A 429 1.39 -0.32 -10.74
N GLN A 430 2.12 -0.86 -11.73
CA GLN A 430 2.29 -0.19 -13.03
C GLN A 430 0.97 -0.05 -13.81
N LEU A 431 0.05 -1.01 -13.70
CA LEU A 431 -1.28 -0.92 -14.31
C LEU A 431 -2.19 0.04 -13.54
N GLU A 432 -2.12 0.07 -12.20
CA GLU A 432 -2.83 1.06 -11.38
C GLU A 432 -2.35 2.49 -11.68
N LEU A 433 -1.04 2.71 -11.76
CA LEU A 433 -0.47 4.02 -12.11
C LEU A 433 -0.84 4.48 -13.53
N LYS A 434 -1.12 3.56 -14.47
CA LYS A 434 -1.68 3.91 -15.78
C LYS A 434 -3.14 4.35 -15.66
N LYS A 435 -3.98 3.55 -15.01
CA LYS A 435 -5.41 3.88 -14.75
C LYS A 435 -5.55 5.24 -14.04
N LEU A 436 -4.76 5.49 -12.99
CA LEU A 436 -4.81 6.76 -12.25
C LEU A 436 -4.36 7.96 -13.09
N LYS A 437 -3.42 7.78 -14.04
CA LYS A 437 -3.05 8.84 -15.00
C LYS A 437 -4.14 9.08 -16.04
N GLU A 438 -4.80 8.03 -16.53
CA GLU A 438 -5.93 8.11 -17.46
C GLU A 438 -7.13 8.78 -16.79
N GLU A 439 -7.47 8.41 -15.55
CA GLU A 439 -8.48 9.08 -14.72
C GLU A 439 -8.13 10.54 -14.45
N TRP A 440 -6.87 10.85 -14.13
CA TRP A 440 -6.44 12.22 -13.87
C TRP A 440 -6.57 13.09 -15.13
N SER A 441 -6.17 12.58 -16.30
CA SER A 441 -6.34 13.28 -17.58
C SER A 441 -7.82 13.45 -17.96
N GLN A 442 -8.67 12.46 -17.68
CA GLN A 442 -10.13 12.61 -17.84
C GLN A 442 -10.71 13.69 -16.92
N ARG A 443 -10.27 13.76 -15.65
CA ARG A 443 -10.68 14.81 -14.70
C ARG A 443 -10.16 16.19 -15.12
N GLU A 444 -8.96 16.28 -15.69
CA GLU A 444 -8.40 17.51 -16.26
C GLU A 444 -9.26 18.00 -17.43
N ILE A 445 -9.60 17.14 -18.40
CA ILE A 445 -10.48 17.45 -19.53
C ILE A 445 -11.85 17.95 -19.04
N VAL A 446 -12.46 17.27 -18.07
CA VAL A 446 -13.75 17.69 -17.47
C VAL A 446 -13.60 19.03 -16.74
N SER A 447 -12.50 19.27 -16.03
CA SER A 447 -12.25 20.54 -15.34
C SER A 447 -12.05 21.71 -16.31
N VAL A 448 -11.40 21.48 -17.46
CA VAL A 448 -11.25 22.49 -18.53
C VAL A 448 -12.60 22.81 -19.17
N ALA A 449 -13.41 21.79 -19.50
CA ALA A 449 -14.76 21.99 -20.03
C ALA A 449 -15.68 22.72 -19.03
N MET A 450 -15.59 22.39 -17.74
CA MET A 450 -16.30 23.08 -16.66
C MET A 450 -15.90 24.56 -16.57
N ALA A 451 -14.60 24.87 -16.68
CA ALA A 451 -14.10 26.25 -16.68
C ALA A 451 -14.56 27.04 -17.92
N GLN A 452 -14.58 26.40 -19.10
CA GLN A 452 -15.11 27.01 -20.33
C GLN A 452 -16.60 27.35 -20.20
N ALA A 453 -17.42 26.42 -19.72
CA ALA A 453 -18.85 26.65 -19.50
C ALA A 453 -19.12 27.77 -18.47
N LEU A 454 -18.31 27.86 -17.41
CA LEU A 454 -18.40 28.96 -16.43
C LEU A 454 -18.03 30.33 -17.06
N GLU A 455 -17.07 30.37 -17.97
CA GLU A 455 -16.69 31.60 -18.69
C GLU A 455 -17.72 32.01 -19.76
N GLU A 456 -18.43 31.05 -20.39
CA GLU A 456 -19.57 31.32 -21.27
C GLU A 456 -20.76 31.90 -20.48
N VAL A 457 -21.12 31.28 -19.34
CA VAL A 457 -22.15 31.80 -18.43
C VAL A 457 -21.75 33.17 -17.88
N ARG A 458 -20.45 33.41 -17.63
CA ARG A 458 -19.94 34.73 -17.24
C ARG A 458 -20.20 35.78 -18.32
N LYS A 459 -19.87 35.49 -19.58
CA LYS A 459 -20.09 36.42 -20.71
C LYS A 459 -21.56 36.74 -20.90
N GLN A 460 -22.44 35.72 -20.89
CA GLN A 460 -23.90 35.93 -20.94
C GLN A 460 -24.38 36.84 -19.80
N ARG A 461 -23.86 36.64 -18.57
CA ARG A 461 -24.17 37.51 -17.44
C ARG A 461 -23.68 38.96 -17.65
N GLU A 462 -22.49 39.15 -18.22
CA GLU A 462 -21.94 40.49 -18.51
C GLU A 462 -22.71 41.18 -19.65
N GLU A 463 -23.15 40.44 -20.67
CA GLU A 463 -24.05 40.91 -21.75
C GLU A 463 -25.43 41.33 -21.20
N PHE A 464 -26.09 40.51 -20.39
CA PHE A 464 -27.35 40.87 -19.74
C PHE A 464 -27.19 42.05 -18.77
N GLN A 465 -26.04 42.17 -18.09
CA GLN A 465 -25.73 43.31 -17.23
C GLN A 465 -25.57 44.61 -18.03
N GLN A 466 -24.99 44.55 -19.24
CA GLN A 466 -24.94 45.70 -20.16
C GLN A 466 -26.34 46.08 -20.67
N GLN A 467 -27.13 45.11 -21.14
CA GLN A 467 -28.52 45.36 -21.58
C GLN A 467 -29.38 46.01 -20.47
N ALA A 468 -29.21 45.57 -19.23
CA ALA A 468 -29.88 46.17 -18.08
C ALA A 468 -29.42 47.61 -17.80
N ALA A 469 -28.13 47.92 -18.00
CA ALA A 469 -27.60 49.28 -17.88
C ALA A 469 -28.14 50.20 -18.98
N ASP A 470 -28.17 49.72 -20.23
CA ASP A 470 -28.70 50.46 -21.39
C ASP A 470 -30.19 50.77 -21.22
N LEU A 471 -30.99 49.79 -20.80
CA LEU A 471 -32.41 49.98 -20.47
C LEU A 471 -32.61 50.96 -19.30
N THR A 472 -31.74 50.93 -18.28
CA THR A 472 -31.78 51.87 -17.16
C THR A 472 -31.48 53.30 -17.61
N ALA A 473 -30.53 53.49 -18.53
CA ALA A 473 -30.24 54.79 -19.13
C ALA A 473 -31.44 55.32 -19.94
N ILE A 474 -32.05 54.48 -20.77
CA ILE A 474 -33.25 54.83 -21.56
C ILE A 474 -34.41 55.22 -20.64
N ILE A 475 -34.63 54.51 -19.52
CA ILE A 475 -35.63 54.87 -18.51
C ILE A 475 -35.32 56.25 -17.93
N GLY A 476 -34.06 56.51 -17.53
CA GLY A 476 -33.62 57.81 -17.02
C GLY A 476 -33.86 58.97 -18.00
N GLU A 477 -33.60 58.78 -19.30
CA GLU A 477 -33.96 59.77 -20.33
C GLU A 477 -35.46 60.04 -20.41
N LYS A 478 -36.31 58.99 -20.29
CA LYS A 478 -37.76 59.16 -20.36
C LYS A 478 -38.29 59.81 -19.09
N GLU A 479 -37.73 59.51 -17.92
CA GLU A 479 -38.04 60.18 -16.67
C GLU A 479 -37.65 61.66 -16.71
N GLN A 480 -36.47 62.01 -17.22
CA GLN A 480 -36.06 63.41 -17.44
C GLN A 480 -37.02 64.12 -18.41
N SER A 481 -37.33 63.52 -19.56
CA SER A 481 -38.26 64.12 -20.53
C SER A 481 -39.70 64.22 -20.00
N LEU A 482 -40.10 63.38 -19.05
CA LEU A 482 -41.38 63.50 -18.34
C LEU A 482 -41.35 64.60 -17.27
N GLN A 483 -40.22 64.78 -16.57
CA GLN A 483 -40.03 65.90 -15.64
C GLN A 483 -40.08 67.24 -16.38
N GLU A 484 -39.32 67.41 -17.46
CA GLU A 484 -39.35 68.59 -18.34
C GLU A 484 -40.78 68.93 -18.80
N LYS A 485 -41.53 67.93 -19.30
CA LYS A 485 -42.92 68.10 -19.73
C LYS A 485 -43.84 68.47 -18.57
N THR A 486 -43.61 67.93 -17.38
CA THR A 486 -44.39 68.25 -16.18
C THR A 486 -44.13 69.69 -15.73
N GLU A 487 -42.88 70.17 -15.79
CA GLU A 487 -42.55 71.57 -15.52
C GLU A 487 -43.19 72.52 -16.55
N VAL A 488 -43.16 72.18 -17.84
CA VAL A 488 -43.83 72.96 -18.89
C VAL A 488 -45.36 72.98 -18.70
N ILE A 489 -45.97 71.85 -18.31
CA ILE A 489 -47.40 71.81 -17.96
C ILE A 489 -47.68 72.71 -16.76
N LEU A 490 -46.88 72.65 -15.68
CA LEU A 490 -47.04 73.48 -14.49
C LEU A 490 -46.92 74.99 -14.83
N GLN A 491 -46.00 75.37 -15.73
CA GLN A 491 -45.89 76.73 -16.24
C GLN A 491 -47.15 77.15 -17.01
N LYS A 492 -47.70 76.28 -17.86
CA LYS A 492 -48.95 76.54 -18.60
C LYS A 492 -50.18 76.60 -17.69
N GLU A 493 -50.24 75.81 -16.62
CA GLU A 493 -51.28 75.94 -15.60
C GLU A 493 -51.19 77.30 -14.87
N GLN A 494 -49.98 77.78 -14.57
CA GLN A 494 -49.77 79.10 -13.99
C GLN A 494 -50.17 80.24 -14.95
N GLU A 495 -49.85 80.14 -16.25
CA GLU A 495 -50.35 81.06 -17.28
C GLU A 495 -51.89 81.07 -17.33
N ILE A 496 -52.53 79.89 -17.35
CA ILE A 496 -53.99 79.76 -17.35
C ILE A 496 -54.61 80.37 -16.08
N LEU A 497 -53.98 80.23 -14.91
CA LEU A 497 -54.43 80.85 -13.67
C LEU A 497 -54.27 82.38 -13.68
N GLN A 498 -53.25 82.92 -14.35
CA GLN A 498 -53.13 84.38 -14.56
C GLN A 498 -54.18 84.89 -15.54
N LEU A 499 -54.39 84.20 -16.66
CA LEU A 499 -55.41 84.53 -17.66
C LEU A 499 -56.83 84.48 -17.07
N LYS A 500 -57.14 83.47 -16.23
CA LYS A 500 -58.42 83.41 -15.49
C LYS A 500 -58.61 84.63 -14.58
N LYS A 501 -57.61 85.00 -13.77
CA LYS A 501 -57.69 86.21 -12.94
C LYS A 501 -57.91 87.49 -13.77
N GLY A 502 -57.28 87.60 -14.93
CA GLY A 502 -57.50 88.72 -15.87
C GLY A 502 -58.91 88.73 -16.45
N HIS A 503 -59.42 87.57 -16.88
CA HIS A 503 -60.79 87.38 -17.35
C HIS A 503 -61.83 87.71 -16.27
N ASP A 504 -61.63 87.25 -15.04
CA ASP A 504 -62.57 87.47 -13.94
C ASP A 504 -62.58 88.95 -13.51
N ALA A 505 -61.43 89.64 -13.58
CA ALA A 505 -61.35 91.09 -13.42
C ALA A 505 -62.07 91.84 -14.56
N ALA A 506 -61.96 91.37 -15.81
CA ALA A 506 -62.68 91.94 -16.95
C ALA A 506 -64.20 91.68 -16.87
N LEU A 507 -64.64 90.52 -16.35
CA LEU A 507 -66.04 90.25 -16.03
C LEU A 507 -66.56 91.19 -14.94
N LEU A 508 -65.80 91.42 -13.87
CA LEU A 508 -66.17 92.37 -12.82
C LEU A 508 -66.31 93.80 -13.37
N GLN A 509 -65.39 94.25 -14.22
CA GLN A 509 -65.53 95.53 -14.93
C GLN A 509 -66.75 95.56 -15.86
N THR A 510 -67.02 94.46 -16.57
CA THR A 510 -68.19 94.36 -17.46
C THR A 510 -69.50 94.42 -16.68
N HIS A 511 -69.58 93.77 -15.51
CA HIS A 511 -70.74 93.83 -14.62
C HIS A 511 -70.88 95.20 -13.94
N GLN A 512 -69.78 95.88 -13.59
CA GLN A 512 -69.81 97.27 -13.12
C GLN A 512 -70.41 98.18 -14.19
N LEU A 513 -69.89 98.14 -15.42
CA LEU A 513 -70.41 98.91 -16.56
C LEU A 513 -71.87 98.55 -16.90
N GLN A 514 -72.27 97.28 -16.77
CA GLN A 514 -73.68 96.88 -16.89
C GLN A 514 -74.55 97.53 -15.81
N SER A 515 -74.12 97.53 -14.55
CA SER A 515 -74.86 98.16 -13.45
C SER A 515 -74.95 99.69 -13.60
N GLU A 516 -73.92 100.34 -14.14
CA GLU A 516 -73.94 101.77 -14.49
C GLU A 516 -74.92 102.05 -15.64
N LEU A 517 -74.92 101.21 -16.68
CA LEU A 517 -75.89 101.30 -17.79
C LEU A 517 -77.33 101.05 -17.34
N GLU A 518 -77.55 100.17 -16.35
CA GLU A 518 -78.87 99.94 -15.76
C GLU A 518 -79.32 101.08 -14.84
N ALA A 519 -78.41 101.68 -14.06
CA ALA A 519 -78.71 102.91 -13.32
C ALA A 519 -79.09 104.07 -14.26
N LEU A 520 -78.36 104.22 -15.38
CA LEU A 520 -78.67 105.22 -16.42
C LEU A 520 -79.98 104.94 -17.18
N ARG A 521 -80.42 103.66 -17.25
CA ARG A 521 -81.76 103.29 -17.75
C ARG A 521 -82.85 103.61 -16.74
N GLY A 522 -82.63 103.33 -15.45
CA GLY A 522 -83.55 103.68 -14.37
C GLY A 522 -83.83 105.18 -14.30
N LEU A 523 -82.78 106.00 -14.45
CA LEU A 523 -82.88 107.47 -14.50
C LEU A 523 -83.58 108.01 -15.77
N ARG A 524 -83.90 107.17 -16.77
CA ARG A 524 -84.64 107.54 -17.98
C ARG A 524 -86.13 107.18 -17.93
N ALA A 525 -86.57 106.43 -16.92
CA ALA A 525 -87.92 105.86 -16.85
C ALA A 525 -88.98 106.77 -16.18
N ALA A 526 -88.94 108.09 -16.47
CA ALA A 526 -89.83 109.07 -15.83
C ALA A 526 -90.15 110.28 -16.74
N GLU A 527 -90.98 110.06 -17.77
CA GLU A 527 -92.00 110.94 -18.39
C GLU A 527 -92.59 110.20 -19.65
N PRO A 528 -93.80 110.52 -20.16
CA PRO A 528 -94.60 109.57 -20.98
C PRO A 528 -94.89 109.97 -22.45
N GLU A 529 -95.65 109.09 -23.15
CA GLU A 529 -96.35 109.28 -24.46
C GLU A 529 -95.47 109.31 -25.75
N ALA A 530 -95.89 108.76 -26.91
CA ALA A 530 -97.03 107.90 -27.29
C ALA A 530 -96.79 107.14 -28.64
N ALA A 531 -97.67 106.17 -28.97
CA ALA A 531 -97.79 105.38 -30.23
C ALA A 531 -96.59 104.45 -30.60
N ALA A 532 -96.75 103.17 -31.00
CA ALA A 532 -97.66 102.47 -31.94
C ALA A 532 -97.29 102.70 -33.43
N GLU A 533 -97.20 101.69 -34.32
CA GLU A 533 -97.71 100.30 -34.31
C GLU A 533 -96.77 99.25 -34.99
N ARG A 534 -97.13 97.96 -34.83
CA ARG A 534 -97.05 96.82 -35.79
C ARG A 534 -95.70 96.17 -36.23
N GLU A 535 -95.67 94.84 -36.03
CA GLU A 535 -95.26 93.74 -36.95
C GLU A 535 -93.79 93.74 -37.49
N ASP A 536 -93.11 92.61 -37.74
CA ASP A 536 -93.60 91.33 -38.26
C ASP A 536 -92.73 90.08 -37.89
N LEU A 537 -93.09 88.94 -38.50
CA LEU A 537 -92.79 87.52 -38.29
C LEU A 537 -91.40 86.96 -38.70
N LEU A 538 -91.07 85.78 -38.11
CA LEU A 538 -90.20 84.68 -38.61
C LEU A 538 -88.69 84.98 -38.86
N ARG A 539 -87.72 84.06 -39.01
CA ARG A 539 -87.39 82.66 -38.60
C ARG A 539 -86.46 82.04 -39.67
N LEU A 540 -85.13 82.25 -39.54
CA LEU A 540 -84.04 81.64 -40.37
C LEU A 540 -84.03 82.06 -41.87
N PRO A 541 -82.99 81.76 -42.70
CA PRO A 541 -81.61 81.31 -42.44
C PRO A 541 -80.50 82.17 -43.16
N GLY A 542 -79.21 81.82 -42.95
CA GLY A 542 -78.24 81.56 -44.04
C GLY A 542 -77.36 82.67 -44.70
N GLN A 543 -76.05 82.40 -44.72
CA GLN A 543 -75.01 82.73 -45.74
C GLN A 543 -74.58 84.21 -45.98
N GLU A 544 -73.29 84.57 -45.81
CA GLU A 544 -72.14 84.42 -46.75
C GLU A 544 -72.29 85.27 -48.05
N PRO A 545 -71.26 86.02 -48.52
CA PRO A 545 -70.05 85.36 -49.03
C PRO A 545 -68.68 86.11 -49.03
N GLY A 546 -67.59 85.32 -48.97
CA GLY A 546 -66.44 85.48 -49.91
C GLY A 546 -65.02 85.64 -49.31
N GLN A 547 -63.95 85.16 -49.96
CA GLN A 547 -63.84 84.37 -51.21
C GLN A 547 -62.52 83.55 -51.28
N VAL A 548 -62.62 82.31 -51.81
CA VAL A 548 -61.70 81.61 -52.76
C VAL A 548 -60.19 81.54 -52.39
N THR A 549 -59.63 80.34 -52.15
CA THR A 549 -58.75 79.57 -53.08
C THR A 549 -58.26 78.27 -52.37
N LEU A 550 -58.15 77.06 -52.96
CA LEU A 550 -58.80 76.41 -54.12
C LEU A 550 -58.80 74.85 -53.98
N ARG A 551 -59.53 74.22 -54.91
CA ARG A 551 -59.62 72.81 -55.38
C ARG A 551 -58.30 72.02 -55.60
N ALA A 552 -58.30 70.70 -55.87
CA ALA A 552 -59.37 69.71 -56.18
C ALA A 552 -59.08 68.38 -55.43
N GLY A 553 -59.87 67.29 -55.42
CA GLY A 553 -61.02 66.81 -56.20
C GLY A 553 -60.88 65.26 -56.28
N GLN A 554 -61.84 64.47 -55.78
CA GLN A 554 -62.94 63.85 -56.54
C GLN A 554 -62.48 62.92 -57.69
N ASP A 555 -62.97 61.68 -57.84
CA ASP A 555 -64.07 60.99 -57.13
C ASP A 555 -63.86 59.46 -57.02
N SER A 556 -64.82 58.77 -56.40
CA SER A 556 -64.84 57.30 -56.23
C SER A 556 -65.20 56.56 -57.52
N GLU A 557 -64.47 55.48 -57.83
CA GLU A 557 -64.97 54.38 -58.66
C GLU A 557 -64.41 53.03 -58.18
N TYR A 558 -65.06 51.92 -58.57
CA TYR A 558 -64.91 50.60 -57.94
C TYR A 558 -63.81 49.73 -58.56
N GLN A 559 -62.90 49.20 -57.74
CA GLN A 559 -62.31 47.87 -57.95
C GLN A 559 -61.71 47.24 -56.68
N LEU A 560 -61.76 45.91 -56.62
CA LEU A 560 -61.15 45.05 -55.60
C LEU A 560 -59.62 45.06 -55.74
N PRO A 561 -58.84 44.96 -54.65
CA PRO A 561 -58.64 43.65 -54.02
C PRO A 561 -58.52 43.62 -52.48
N ALA A 562 -58.63 42.40 -51.94
CA ALA A 562 -58.14 41.91 -50.65
C ALA A 562 -58.59 42.62 -49.34
N ALA A 563 -59.23 41.84 -48.48
CA ALA A 563 -59.28 42.12 -47.04
C ALA A 563 -58.03 41.54 -46.35
N GLU A 564 -58.04 41.57 -45.01
CA GLU A 564 -57.02 41.01 -44.10
C GLU A 564 -55.71 41.83 -44.01
N GLY A 565 -55.19 42.13 -42.82
CA GLY A 565 -55.70 41.83 -41.48
C GLY A 565 -55.18 42.74 -40.38
N ILE A 566 -55.86 42.72 -39.24
CA ILE A 566 -55.38 43.34 -38.00
C ILE A 566 -54.26 42.44 -37.46
N PRO A 567 -53.05 42.93 -37.12
CA PRO A 567 -52.01 42.11 -36.50
C PRO A 567 -52.28 41.79 -35.01
N ASN A 568 -53.55 41.58 -34.65
CA ASN A 568 -53.95 40.99 -33.38
C ASN A 568 -53.99 39.46 -33.54
N GLY A 569 -52.86 38.80 -33.26
CA GLY A 569 -52.85 37.35 -33.00
C GLY A 569 -52.58 36.43 -34.19
N GLU A 570 -51.51 36.67 -34.96
CA GLU A 570 -50.94 35.62 -35.84
C GLU A 570 -49.47 35.23 -35.54
N MET A 571 -48.91 35.76 -34.44
CA MET A 571 -47.87 35.07 -33.66
C MET A 571 -48.51 33.89 -32.89
N GLY A 572 -49.16 32.99 -33.63
CA GLY A 572 -50.19 32.07 -33.12
C GLY A 572 -50.42 30.81 -33.96
N ALA A 573 -49.73 30.67 -35.11
CA ALA A 573 -49.72 29.45 -35.91
C ALA A 573 -48.30 28.91 -36.12
N MET A 574 -47.34 29.75 -36.52
CA MET A 574 -45.92 29.34 -36.59
C MET A 574 -45.28 29.24 -35.20
N ASP A 575 -45.34 30.29 -34.36
CA ASP A 575 -44.80 30.21 -32.99
C ASP A 575 -45.54 29.18 -32.14
N LEU A 576 -46.88 29.15 -32.20
CA LEU A 576 -47.65 28.14 -31.48
C LEU A 576 -47.34 26.71 -32.00
N GLY A 577 -47.18 26.54 -33.31
CA GLY A 577 -46.80 25.27 -33.92
C GLY A 577 -45.36 24.84 -33.61
N GLN A 578 -44.42 25.79 -33.52
CA GLN A 578 -43.05 25.52 -33.07
C GLN A 578 -43.05 25.15 -31.59
N LEU A 579 -43.68 25.92 -30.72
CA LEU A 579 -43.78 25.64 -29.28
C LEU A 579 -44.54 24.32 -29.00
N GLN A 580 -45.54 23.99 -29.81
CA GLN A 580 -46.29 22.72 -29.74
C GLN A 580 -45.47 21.53 -30.28
N LYS A 581 -44.58 21.76 -31.26
CA LYS A 581 -43.63 20.76 -31.75
C LYS A 581 -42.48 20.56 -30.78
N GLU A 582 -41.87 21.62 -30.24
CA GLU A 582 -40.88 21.56 -29.17
C GLU A 582 -41.46 20.87 -27.94
N LYS A 583 -42.73 21.14 -27.59
CA LYS A 583 -43.44 20.39 -26.56
C LYS A 583 -43.55 18.91 -26.91
N GLN A 584 -43.88 18.52 -28.14
CA GLN A 584 -43.90 17.12 -28.56
C GLN A 584 -42.51 16.47 -28.52
N ASP A 585 -41.46 17.17 -28.98
CA ASP A 585 -40.08 16.70 -28.96
C ASP A 585 -39.56 16.56 -27.51
N LEU A 586 -39.96 17.45 -26.60
CA LEU A 586 -39.66 17.37 -25.16
C LEU A 586 -40.49 16.28 -24.44
N GLU A 587 -41.76 16.10 -24.78
CA GLU A 587 -42.58 14.98 -24.30
C GLU A 587 -42.01 13.64 -24.80
N GLN A 588 -41.52 13.58 -26.04
CA GLN A 588 -40.87 12.41 -26.62
C GLN A 588 -39.49 12.15 -25.99
N GLN A 589 -38.66 13.19 -25.75
CA GLN A 589 -37.45 13.05 -24.94
C GLN A 589 -37.75 12.58 -23.52
N LEU A 590 -38.83 13.06 -22.88
CA LEU A 590 -39.24 12.60 -21.55
C LEU A 590 -39.68 11.14 -21.59
N LEU A 591 -40.39 10.68 -22.63
CA LEU A 591 -40.75 9.28 -22.82
C LEU A 591 -39.51 8.40 -23.04
N GLU A 592 -38.53 8.86 -23.84
CA GLU A 592 -37.27 8.17 -24.07
C GLU A 592 -36.39 8.11 -22.81
N LYS A 593 -36.25 9.21 -22.06
CA LYS A 593 -35.53 9.20 -20.78
C LYS A 593 -36.24 8.34 -19.75
N ASN A 594 -37.58 8.31 -19.70
CA ASN A 594 -38.34 7.35 -18.88
C ASN A 594 -38.12 5.89 -19.32
N LYS A 595 -38.00 5.62 -20.63
CA LYS A 595 -37.66 4.29 -21.16
C LYS A 595 -36.25 3.87 -20.75
N THR A 596 -35.27 4.77 -20.82
CA THR A 596 -33.89 4.56 -20.35
C THR A 596 -33.83 4.36 -18.83
N ILE A 597 -34.59 5.14 -18.04
CA ILE A 597 -34.72 4.94 -16.59
C ILE A 597 -35.30 3.55 -16.28
N LYS A 598 -36.36 3.13 -16.99
CA LYS A 598 -36.92 1.76 -16.84
C LYS A 598 -35.91 0.68 -17.23
N GLN A 599 -35.09 0.89 -18.26
CA GLN A 599 -34.01 -0.04 -18.63
C GLN A 599 -32.87 -0.07 -17.59
N MET A 600 -32.52 1.06 -16.99
CA MET A 600 -31.56 1.11 -15.87
C MET A 600 -32.12 0.46 -14.60
N GLN A 601 -33.40 0.66 -14.29
CA GLN A 601 -34.10 -0.01 -13.19
C GLN A 601 -34.20 -1.53 -13.42
N GLN A 602 -34.45 -1.97 -14.66
CA GLN A 602 -34.42 -3.39 -15.04
C GLN A 602 -33.01 -3.97 -14.87
N ARG A 603 -31.96 -3.30 -15.37
CA ARG A 603 -30.56 -3.70 -15.16
C ARG A 603 -30.18 -3.72 -13.68
N MET A 604 -30.65 -2.77 -12.87
CA MET A 604 -30.47 -2.75 -11.42
C MET A 604 -31.18 -3.94 -10.73
N LEU A 605 -32.39 -4.31 -11.18
CA LEU A 605 -33.11 -5.48 -10.70
C LEU A 605 -32.39 -6.79 -11.07
N GLU A 606 -31.84 -6.87 -12.27
CA GLU A 606 -31.07 -8.00 -12.77
C GLU A 606 -29.72 -8.13 -12.05
N LEU A 607 -28.96 -7.04 -11.91
CA LEU A 607 -27.75 -6.97 -11.08
C LEU A 607 -28.04 -7.37 -9.64
N LYS A 608 -29.13 -6.88 -9.03
CA LYS A 608 -29.55 -7.28 -7.68
C LYS A 608 -29.87 -8.78 -7.61
N LYS A 609 -30.53 -9.35 -8.62
CA LYS A 609 -30.79 -10.80 -8.71
C LYS A 609 -29.50 -11.61 -8.91
N THR A 610 -28.51 -11.10 -9.65
CA THR A 610 -27.21 -11.76 -9.83
C THR A 610 -26.40 -11.71 -8.54
N LEU A 611 -26.23 -10.54 -7.92
CA LEU A 611 -25.61 -10.39 -6.60
C LEU A 611 -26.28 -11.28 -5.54
N GLN A 612 -27.62 -11.33 -5.50
CA GLN A 612 -28.35 -12.18 -4.56
C GLN A 612 -28.18 -13.69 -4.84
N LYS A 613 -27.86 -14.09 -6.07
CA LYS A 613 -27.49 -15.48 -6.41
C LYS A 613 -26.02 -15.80 -6.09
N GLU A 614 -25.12 -14.83 -6.25
CA GLU A 614 -23.69 -14.97 -5.97
C GLU A 614 -23.39 -14.95 -4.47
N LEU A 615 -24.09 -14.13 -3.68
CA LEU A 615 -23.96 -14.05 -2.23
C LEU A 615 -24.46 -15.29 -1.47
N LYS A 616 -25.24 -16.16 -2.13
CA LYS A 616 -25.46 -17.59 -1.80
C LYS A 616 -25.82 -17.97 -0.35
N ILE A 617 -26.37 -17.05 0.43
CA ILE A 617 -26.92 -17.34 1.77
C ILE A 617 -28.10 -18.31 1.62
N ARG A 618 -27.99 -19.49 2.25
CA ARG A 618 -29.11 -20.43 2.38
C ARG A 618 -30.16 -19.85 3.34
N PRO A 619 -31.46 -19.91 3.02
CA PRO A 619 -32.51 -19.64 3.98
C PRO A 619 -32.80 -20.89 4.83
N ASP A 620 -31.89 -21.27 5.72
CA ASP A 620 -32.18 -22.26 6.76
C ASP A 620 -32.94 -21.55 7.90
N ASN A 621 -34.26 -21.75 7.97
CA ASN A 621 -35.12 -21.16 8.99
C ASN A 621 -36.33 -22.07 9.29
N GLU A 622 -36.08 -23.21 9.93
CA GLU A 622 -37.12 -24.00 10.58
C GLU A 622 -36.73 -24.36 12.03
N LEU A 623 -37.69 -24.14 12.93
CA LEU A 623 -37.96 -24.90 14.15
C LEU A 623 -36.81 -25.14 15.16
N PHE A 624 -36.82 -24.36 16.24
CA PHE A 624 -37.13 -24.95 17.56
C PHE A 624 -37.91 -23.95 18.43
N ASP A 625 -38.89 -24.46 19.19
CA ASP A 625 -39.86 -23.66 19.95
C ASP A 625 -39.82 -24.02 21.45
N VAL A 626 -39.26 -23.12 22.28
CA VAL A 626 -39.31 -23.21 23.75
C VAL A 626 -39.52 -21.82 24.37
N ARG A 627 -40.78 -21.38 24.35
CA ARG A 627 -41.52 -20.84 25.50
C ARG A 627 -40.71 -20.37 26.74
N GLU A 628 -40.71 -19.06 27.04
CA GLU A 628 -41.41 -18.52 28.24
C GLU A 628 -41.55 -16.97 28.26
N LYS A 629 -42.39 -16.47 29.17
CA LYS A 629 -42.79 -15.06 29.45
C LYS A 629 -43.21 -14.99 30.94
N PRO A 630 -43.21 -13.84 31.64
CA PRO A 630 -43.54 -12.48 31.15
C PRO A 630 -42.55 -11.35 31.56
N GLY A 631 -42.89 -10.08 31.25
CA GLY A 631 -42.10 -8.86 31.56
C GLY A 631 -42.48 -8.18 32.89
N PRO A 632 -42.35 -6.83 33.06
CA PRO A 632 -42.68 -5.80 32.04
C PRO A 632 -41.73 -4.56 31.93
N GLU A 633 -42.12 -3.64 31.03
CA GLU A 633 -41.87 -2.17 31.00
C GLU A 633 -40.50 -1.53 30.62
N MET A 634 -40.38 -1.18 29.32
CA MET A 634 -40.10 0.16 28.71
C MET A 634 -38.83 0.99 29.10
N PRO A 635 -38.33 1.91 28.21
CA PRO A 635 -38.79 2.28 26.87
C PRO A 635 -37.77 2.03 25.73
N ASN A 636 -38.18 2.32 24.48
CA ASN A 636 -37.43 2.10 23.24
C ASN A 636 -36.53 3.30 22.84
N MET A 637 -35.24 3.07 22.56
CA MET A 637 -34.39 3.91 21.70
C MET A 637 -33.25 3.08 21.08
N ALA A 638 -33.36 2.69 19.80
CA ALA A 638 -32.26 2.13 19.02
C ALA A 638 -32.44 2.39 17.51
N PRO A 639 -31.70 3.34 16.91
CA PRO A 639 -31.57 3.40 15.45
C PRO A 639 -30.54 2.37 14.99
N CYS A 640 -30.91 1.51 14.04
CA CYS A 640 -29.94 0.67 13.34
C CYS A 640 -29.04 1.55 12.48
N VAL A 641 -27.77 1.71 12.88
CA VAL A 641 -26.71 2.35 12.10
C VAL A 641 -25.51 1.41 12.06
N THR A 642 -24.97 1.16 10.87
CA THR A 642 -23.90 0.19 10.64
C THR A 642 -22.54 0.74 11.07
N ASN A 643 -22.25 0.67 12.37
CA ASN A 643 -20.99 1.11 12.94
C ASN A 643 -19.89 0.04 12.78
N ASN A 644 -19.02 0.20 11.77
CA ASN A 644 -17.75 -0.53 11.69
C ASN A 644 -16.67 0.01 12.65
N ALA A 645 -17.06 0.75 13.69
CA ALA A 645 -16.17 1.45 14.62
C ALA A 645 -15.92 0.66 15.93
N ASP A 646 -16.93 -0.06 16.44
CA ASP A 646 -16.81 -0.83 17.71
C ASP A 646 -15.70 -1.90 17.66
N LEU A 647 -15.35 -2.39 16.46
CA LEU A 647 -14.26 -3.34 16.24
C LEU A 647 -12.86 -2.73 16.42
N THR A 648 -12.74 -1.42 16.64
CA THR A 648 -11.48 -0.73 16.94
C THR A 648 -11.35 -0.53 18.45
N ASP A 649 -12.35 0.08 19.10
CA ASP A 649 -12.43 0.18 20.57
C ASP A 649 -12.30 -1.20 21.24
N ALA A 650 -13.04 -2.20 20.75
CA ALA A 650 -12.94 -3.57 21.26
C ALA A 650 -11.57 -4.21 21.04
N ARG A 651 -10.76 -3.75 20.07
CA ARG A 651 -9.37 -4.19 19.90
C ARG A 651 -8.41 -3.45 20.83
N GLU A 652 -8.61 -2.15 21.05
CA GLU A 652 -7.77 -1.33 21.91
C GLU A 652 -7.95 -1.69 23.40
N ILE A 653 -9.21 -1.90 23.83
CA ILE A 653 -9.54 -2.49 25.15
C ILE A 653 -8.90 -3.88 25.31
N ASN A 654 -8.93 -4.71 24.25
CA ASN A 654 -8.28 -6.01 24.27
C ASN A 654 -6.76 -5.90 24.40
N PHE A 655 -6.09 -4.89 23.82
CA PHE A 655 -4.64 -4.71 23.98
C PHE A 655 -4.24 -4.30 25.41
N GLU A 656 -4.98 -3.41 26.06
CA GLU A 656 -4.69 -3.05 27.46
C GLU A 656 -4.99 -4.21 28.43
N TYR A 657 -6.09 -4.94 28.20
CA TYR A 657 -6.41 -6.15 28.97
C TYR A 657 -5.40 -7.28 28.73
N LEU A 658 -5.00 -7.53 27.47
CA LEU A 658 -3.94 -8.48 27.09
C LEU A 658 -2.62 -8.14 27.77
N LYS A 659 -2.21 -6.87 27.79
CA LYS A 659 -1.01 -6.41 28.49
C LYS A 659 -1.07 -6.75 29.98
N HIS A 660 -2.22 -6.56 30.63
CA HIS A 660 -2.40 -6.95 32.03
C HIS A 660 -2.38 -8.48 32.22
N VAL A 661 -3.09 -9.24 31.37
CA VAL A 661 -3.19 -10.71 31.47
C VAL A 661 -1.85 -11.38 31.20
N VAL A 662 -1.07 -10.94 30.20
CA VAL A 662 0.29 -11.45 29.92
C VAL A 662 1.26 -11.08 31.04
N LEU A 663 1.25 -9.83 31.52
CA LEU A 663 2.10 -9.42 32.63
C LEU A 663 1.79 -10.25 33.89
N LYS A 664 0.51 -10.50 34.17
CA LYS A 664 0.06 -11.34 35.29
C LYS A 664 0.47 -12.81 35.09
N PHE A 665 0.25 -13.39 33.91
CA PHE A 665 0.68 -14.74 33.55
C PHE A 665 2.18 -14.96 33.79
N MET A 666 3.02 -13.99 33.39
CA MET A 666 4.47 -14.03 33.56
C MET A 666 4.96 -13.75 35.00
N SER A 667 4.10 -13.22 35.88
CA SER A 667 4.47 -12.74 37.23
C SER A 667 3.78 -13.46 38.39
N CYS A 668 2.82 -14.35 38.11
CA CYS A 668 2.11 -15.15 39.12
C CYS A 668 2.73 -16.54 39.29
N ARG A 669 2.26 -17.29 40.29
CA ARG A 669 2.74 -18.67 40.54
C ARG A 669 2.30 -19.61 39.42
N GLU A 670 3.05 -20.67 39.16
CA GLU A 670 2.75 -21.64 38.10
C GLU A 670 1.32 -22.19 38.17
N SER A 671 0.80 -22.45 39.39
CA SER A 671 -0.57 -22.90 39.62
C SER A 671 -1.64 -21.84 39.33
N GLU A 672 -1.30 -20.56 39.39
CA GLU A 672 -2.18 -19.44 39.02
C GLU A 672 -2.11 -19.19 37.52
N ALA A 673 -0.90 -19.23 36.94
CA ALA A 673 -0.66 -19.11 35.50
C ALA A 673 -1.38 -20.21 34.71
N PHE A 674 -1.49 -21.43 35.24
CA PHE A 674 -2.23 -22.53 34.59
C PHE A 674 -3.71 -22.20 34.35
N HIS A 675 -4.34 -21.48 35.28
CA HIS A 675 -5.73 -21.01 35.11
C HIS A 675 -5.84 -19.87 34.09
N LEU A 676 -4.77 -19.07 33.96
CA LEU A 676 -4.70 -17.96 33.00
C LEU A 676 -4.39 -18.41 31.57
N ILE A 677 -3.91 -19.65 31.33
CA ILE A 677 -3.62 -20.18 29.97
C ILE A 677 -4.78 -19.90 29.02
N LYS A 678 -6.01 -20.28 29.36
CA LYS A 678 -7.19 -20.09 28.48
C LYS A 678 -7.48 -18.62 28.17
N ALA A 679 -7.22 -17.71 29.10
CA ALA A 679 -7.37 -16.27 28.86
C ALA A 679 -6.29 -15.75 27.90
N VAL A 680 -5.05 -16.22 28.06
CA VAL A 680 -3.95 -15.90 27.13
C VAL A 680 -4.24 -16.46 25.73
N SER A 681 -4.67 -17.73 25.61
CA SER A 681 -5.01 -18.35 24.32
C SER A 681 -6.08 -17.57 23.56
N VAL A 682 -7.15 -17.15 24.23
CA VAL A 682 -8.25 -16.40 23.60
C VAL A 682 -7.83 -14.97 23.22
N LEU A 683 -6.98 -14.31 24.01
CA LEU A 683 -6.54 -12.94 23.71
C LEU A 683 -5.41 -12.87 22.66
N LEU A 684 -4.62 -13.94 22.50
CA LEU A 684 -3.55 -14.05 21.50
C LEU A 684 -3.94 -14.90 20.26
N ASN A 685 -5.13 -15.51 20.26
CA ASN A 685 -5.60 -16.45 19.23
C ASN A 685 -4.67 -17.65 19.02
N PHE A 686 -4.16 -18.24 20.10
CA PHE A 686 -3.31 -19.43 20.04
C PHE A 686 -4.04 -20.64 19.45
N SER A 687 -3.29 -21.46 18.72
CA SER A 687 -3.75 -22.77 18.26
C SER A 687 -3.93 -23.74 19.44
N GLN A 688 -4.61 -24.87 19.21
CA GLN A 688 -4.80 -25.87 20.26
C GLN A 688 -3.46 -26.52 20.67
N GLU A 689 -2.53 -26.62 19.72
CA GLU A 689 -1.15 -27.10 19.90
C GLU A 689 -0.33 -26.11 20.74
N GLU A 690 -0.41 -24.81 20.46
CA GLU A 690 0.26 -23.75 21.22
C GLU A 690 -0.26 -23.66 22.66
N GLU A 691 -1.58 -23.73 22.86
CA GLU A 691 -2.18 -23.82 24.19
C GLU A 691 -1.67 -25.06 24.96
N ASN A 692 -1.57 -26.21 24.29
CA ASN A 692 -1.11 -27.44 24.92
C ASN A 692 0.40 -27.40 25.22
N MET A 693 1.22 -26.77 24.38
CA MET A 693 2.65 -26.55 24.64
C MET A 693 2.87 -25.74 25.92
N LEU A 694 2.02 -24.74 26.19
CA LEU A 694 2.04 -23.96 27.42
C LEU A 694 1.59 -24.78 28.65
N LYS A 695 0.57 -25.64 28.51
CA LYS A 695 0.16 -26.58 29.59
C LYS A 695 1.31 -27.53 29.93
N GLU A 696 1.85 -28.24 28.94
CA GLU A 696 2.97 -29.18 29.14
C GLU A 696 4.18 -28.48 29.79
N THR A 697 4.47 -27.23 29.41
CA THR A 697 5.57 -26.44 29.99
C THR A 697 5.32 -26.05 31.45
N LEU A 698 4.07 -25.74 31.84
CA LEU A 698 3.71 -25.45 33.23
C LEU A 698 3.59 -26.72 34.08
N GLU A 699 3.04 -27.80 33.54
CA GLU A 699 2.96 -29.10 34.19
C GLU A 699 4.35 -29.69 34.45
N TYR A 700 5.28 -29.53 33.50
CA TYR A 700 6.70 -29.80 33.72
C TYR A 700 7.28 -28.97 34.86
N LYS A 701 7.06 -27.65 34.90
CA LYS A 701 7.55 -26.79 35.99
C LYS A 701 6.97 -27.14 37.37
N MET A 702 5.74 -27.65 37.43
CA MET A 702 5.09 -28.08 38.66
C MET A 702 5.38 -29.54 39.04
N SER A 703 6.07 -30.31 38.18
CA SER A 703 6.38 -31.72 38.38
C SER A 703 7.84 -31.94 38.79
N TRP A 704 8.05 -32.62 39.91
CA TRP A 704 9.40 -32.97 40.40
C TRP A 704 10.14 -34.00 39.51
N PHE A 705 9.40 -34.74 38.67
CA PHE A 705 9.93 -35.86 37.88
C PHE A 705 9.60 -35.77 36.38
N GLY A 706 9.16 -34.61 35.90
CA GLY A 706 8.87 -34.39 34.48
C GLY A 706 10.13 -34.40 33.60
N SER A 707 9.96 -34.80 32.34
CA SER A 707 10.95 -34.49 31.28
C SER A 707 10.57 -33.16 30.62
N LYS A 708 11.53 -32.31 30.29
CA LYS A 708 11.24 -31.01 29.63
C LYS A 708 10.54 -31.27 28.28
N PRO A 709 9.37 -30.67 27.99
CA PRO A 709 8.67 -30.88 26.74
C PRO A 709 9.51 -30.44 25.54
N ALA A 710 9.44 -31.21 24.45
CA ALA A 710 10.20 -30.95 23.24
C ALA A 710 9.46 -29.91 22.36
N PRO A 711 10.15 -28.87 21.86
CA PRO A 711 9.50 -27.80 21.08
C PRO A 711 9.10 -28.32 19.69
N LYS A 712 7.87 -28.82 19.58
CA LYS A 712 7.27 -29.26 18.31
C LYS A 712 6.80 -28.07 17.48
N GLY A 713 7.77 -27.33 16.94
CA GLY A 713 7.59 -26.31 15.91
C GLY A 713 7.12 -24.94 16.41
N SER A 714 8.06 -23.99 16.54
CA SER A 714 7.95 -22.66 15.91
C SER A 714 9.28 -21.90 16.01
N ILE A 715 9.53 -21.05 15.01
CA ILE A 715 10.52 -19.94 14.89
C ILE A 715 11.76 -19.99 15.81
N ARG A 716 12.94 -20.20 15.18
CA ARG A 716 14.27 -20.07 15.81
C ARG A 716 14.77 -18.61 15.71
N PRO A 717 15.06 -17.90 16.82
CA PRO A 717 15.72 -16.59 16.75
C PRO A 717 17.18 -16.74 16.30
N SER A 718 17.61 -15.95 15.32
CA SER A 718 18.96 -16.01 14.75
C SER A 718 20.01 -15.38 15.68
N ILE A 719 20.76 -16.21 16.41
CA ILE A 719 22.00 -15.81 17.12
C ILE A 719 23.11 -16.81 16.78
N SER A 720 24.34 -16.30 16.66
CA SER A 720 25.49 -16.96 16.02
C SER A 720 26.33 -17.86 16.95
N SER A 721 27.27 -18.59 16.31
CA SER A 721 28.35 -19.43 16.87
C SER A 721 27.93 -20.80 17.47
N PRO A 722 28.33 -21.93 16.85
CA PRO A 722 28.23 -23.25 17.47
C PRO A 722 29.36 -23.47 18.49
N ARG A 723 29.05 -24.15 19.60
CA ARG A 723 30.06 -24.86 20.41
C ARG A 723 30.03 -26.34 20.06
N ILE A 724 31.23 -26.92 19.94
CA ILE A 724 31.45 -28.34 19.64
C ILE A 724 30.98 -29.22 20.81
N PRO A 725 30.13 -30.25 20.60
CA PRO A 725 30.00 -31.38 21.51
C PRO A 725 31.09 -32.43 21.22
N TRP A 726 31.64 -33.07 22.25
CA TRP A 726 32.56 -34.20 22.08
C TRP A 726 31.80 -35.51 21.83
N SER A 727 32.28 -36.30 20.87
CA SER A 727 32.21 -37.77 20.82
C SER A 727 33.27 -38.28 19.85
#